data_AF-A0A0W8FYE9-F1
#
_entry.id   AF-A0A0W8FYE9-F1
#
_cell.length_a   1.000
_cell.length_b   1.000
_cell.length_c   1.000
_cell.angle_alpha   90.00
_cell.angle_beta   90.00
_cell.angle_gamma   90.00
#
_symmetry.space_group_name_H-M   'P 1'
#
loop_
_entity.id
_entity.type
_entity.pdbx_description
1 polymer ?
#
loop_
_entity_poly.entity_id
_entity_poly.type
_entity_poly.pdbx_seq_one_letter_code
_entity_poly.pdbx_strand_id
1 'polypeptide(L)'
;MKNLKLFLLFIMVYSMQLFAQLPPLIDREIFFGDPEISGAQISPDGNFITFIKPFNNIRNIWVKGFDESFENARPLTADSSRPIRAYFWSVDSKYVLYVQDKGGDENFRVYAVNPAESGNPVPTARDLTPYEDVRAMIYSVPKKTPEQIIIGLNDRDAQVHDVYRLNLTDGTRELLWQNDQNVVSWSIDLDGNLRLGIRMLPDGGSEILKIEDNDLVSIYSVNNEETASPVRFSPDGNSFYMITNKGDDLDKTQLVLYNLKDNSIEFIEKDPLDEVDFGGAFFSDITNELIFTAYVGDKRRLYFKNDEFEKDYEKLKTLLPDGEISLRSLTADESIWLVSVSRDVDPGSVYVFDRNKGTAEFLYQSNPKLPVEHLAPMKPIRYEARDGLVIPAYLTLPKGIPSDNLPTILVIHGGPWARDYWGYDPLAQFLANRGYAVLQPNFRGSTGYGKAFLNAGNKEWGRGAMQHDITDAVNWLIDEGIADPERIGIAGGSYGGYATLAGLAFTPELYAAGFDIVGPSNIITLLNSIPPYWAPMKKIFDVRVGDMNDPEERKMLEEQSPLNYAENITKPLFVVQGANDPRVKQAESDQIVVALRDLGREIEYMVAEDEGHGFAGLENRLAMMVAMEEFFAKHLKGRYQEDVRYELKERYNKLMVDINTVTLPVRETTSAEKVFEFDGSIISEQDSKYLMTIDARGQTMNMDVFRKISRTTYNDQEVFIVIDEVTGMMGGLDTLYLNSKTLLPVKRAAKQGMATVKVHFGSEKIEGLISAGPQQMPIDVAINSPVLSEGTGTELAICSLPLKENYSVSLDVFDMMGGKVKSLSVKVVASEVVDINGTAYDTFKVELNPIDDDNGGSILWVSKQLNKVIKSESKLPAMMGGGTIISELVE
;
A
#
# COMPACT_ATOMS: atom_id res chain seq x y z
N MET A 1 83.93 13.79 -12.26
CA MET A 1 83.42 12.67 -13.09
C MET A 1 83.21 11.45 -12.19
N LYS A 2 82.06 10.77 -12.32
CA LYS A 2 81.48 9.74 -11.44
C LYS A 2 80.88 10.30 -10.13
N ASN A 3 79.59 10.67 -10.19
CA ASN A 3 78.59 10.69 -9.09
C ASN A 3 77.44 11.69 -9.33
N LEU A 4 77.06 11.95 -10.58
CA LEU A 4 75.84 12.71 -10.91
C LEU A 4 74.83 11.91 -11.77
N LYS A 5 75.15 10.66 -12.13
CA LYS A 5 74.24 9.77 -12.88
C LYS A 5 73.47 8.77 -12.02
N LEU A 6 73.71 8.73 -10.70
CA LEU A 6 72.98 7.84 -9.78
C LEU A 6 71.81 8.52 -9.05
N PHE A 7 71.76 9.87 -9.04
CA PHE A 7 70.70 10.61 -8.37
C PHE A 7 69.45 10.81 -9.25
N LEU A 8 69.62 10.80 -10.57
CA LEU A 8 68.52 10.88 -11.55
C LEU A 8 67.85 9.52 -11.84
N LEU A 9 68.41 8.41 -11.35
CA LEU A 9 67.77 7.09 -11.42
C LEU A 9 66.98 6.76 -10.15
N PHE A 10 67.17 7.52 -9.05
CA PHE A 10 66.45 7.31 -7.79
C PHE A 10 65.15 8.12 -7.66
N ILE A 11 64.96 9.14 -8.51
CA ILE A 11 63.73 9.96 -8.53
C ILE A 11 62.74 9.51 -9.61
N MET A 12 63.16 8.67 -10.56
CA MET A 12 62.27 8.12 -11.60
C MET A 12 61.58 6.81 -11.19
N VAL A 13 61.70 6.40 -9.92
CA VAL A 13 61.05 5.20 -9.35
C VAL A 13 60.04 5.54 -8.22
N TYR A 14 59.82 6.83 -7.90
CA TYR A 14 58.86 7.26 -6.88
C TYR A 14 57.70 8.10 -7.42
N SER A 15 57.24 7.77 -8.63
CA SER A 15 55.91 8.16 -9.12
C SER A 15 55.22 6.99 -9.82
N MET A 16 55.31 5.79 -9.25
CA MET A 16 54.16 4.90 -9.34
C MET A 16 53.13 5.49 -8.38
N GLN A 17 52.21 6.30 -8.90
CA GLN A 17 50.89 6.35 -8.31
C GLN A 17 50.48 4.89 -8.17
N LEU A 18 50.45 4.39 -6.93
CA LEU A 18 49.74 3.17 -6.60
C LEU A 18 48.30 3.45 -7.05
N PHE A 19 47.97 3.10 -8.29
CA PHE A 19 46.59 2.86 -8.66
C PHE A 19 46.16 1.76 -7.69
N ALA A 20 45.42 2.15 -6.66
CA ALA A 20 44.77 1.19 -5.80
C ALA A 20 43.99 0.28 -6.74
N GLN A 21 44.35 -1.00 -6.76
CA GLN A 21 43.66 -1.98 -7.59
C GLN A 21 42.17 -1.88 -7.26
N LEU A 22 41.33 -1.74 -8.30
CA LEU A 22 39.89 -1.67 -8.11
C LEU A 22 39.43 -2.88 -7.29
N PRO A 23 38.45 -2.71 -6.38
CA PRO A 23 37.87 -3.85 -5.68
C PRO A 23 37.30 -4.83 -6.73
N PRO A 24 37.38 -6.14 -6.46
CA PRO A 24 36.74 -7.14 -7.30
C PRO A 24 35.23 -6.88 -7.35
N LEU A 25 34.60 -7.30 -8.45
CA LEU A 25 33.15 -7.34 -8.50
C LEU A 25 32.66 -8.39 -7.50
N ILE A 26 31.89 -7.94 -6.51
CA ILE A 26 31.24 -8.83 -5.55
C ILE A 26 30.05 -9.47 -6.26
N ASP A 27 29.81 -10.76 -6.05
CA ASP A 27 28.70 -11.47 -6.69
C ASP A 27 27.35 -10.88 -6.26
N ARG A 28 26.41 -10.75 -7.22
CA ARG A 28 25.04 -10.27 -6.95
C ARG A 28 24.36 -11.04 -5.81
N GLU A 29 24.58 -12.35 -5.74
CA GLU A 29 24.01 -13.22 -4.70
C GLU A 29 24.57 -12.93 -3.33
N ILE A 30 25.77 -12.36 -3.21
CA ILE A 30 26.31 -11.97 -1.91
C ILE A 30 25.57 -10.73 -1.39
N PHE A 31 25.14 -9.80 -2.25
CA PHE A 31 24.38 -8.62 -1.84
C PHE A 31 22.89 -8.92 -1.60
N PHE A 32 22.27 -9.65 -2.53
CA PHE A 32 20.81 -9.79 -2.61
C PHE A 32 20.33 -11.23 -2.37
N GLY A 33 21.25 -12.15 -2.09
CA GLY A 33 20.92 -13.48 -1.60
C GLY A 33 20.26 -13.44 -0.23
N ASP A 34 19.67 -14.56 0.17
CA ASP A 34 19.13 -14.66 1.51
C ASP A 34 20.27 -14.68 2.54
N PRO A 35 20.18 -13.90 3.63
CA PRO A 35 21.11 -14.00 4.75
C PRO A 35 21.20 -15.43 5.28
N GLU A 36 22.38 -15.83 5.75
CA GLU A 36 22.55 -17.17 6.33
C GLU A 36 21.66 -17.33 7.58
N ILE A 37 21.62 -16.28 8.40
CA ILE A 37 20.78 -16.14 9.58
C ILE A 37 20.36 -14.68 9.67
N SER A 38 19.09 -14.42 10.00
CA SER A 38 18.61 -13.05 10.22
C SER A 38 17.45 -13.02 11.21
N GLY A 39 17.14 -11.82 11.70
CA GLY A 39 15.92 -11.58 12.48
C GLY A 39 15.79 -12.37 13.78
N ALA A 40 16.91 -12.77 14.41
CA ALA A 40 16.85 -13.62 15.59
C ALA A 40 16.10 -12.95 16.75
N GLN A 41 15.35 -13.77 17.49
CA GLN A 41 14.62 -13.39 18.69
C GLN A 41 14.83 -14.43 19.78
N ILE A 42 14.91 -13.97 21.02
CA ILE A 42 14.91 -14.84 22.20
C ILE A 42 13.47 -15.00 22.70
N SER A 43 13.10 -16.21 23.12
CA SER A 43 11.79 -16.41 23.75
C SER A 43 11.69 -15.63 25.06
N PRO A 44 10.51 -15.14 25.44
CA PRO A 44 10.33 -14.40 26.70
C PRO A 44 10.83 -15.16 27.94
N ASP A 45 10.73 -16.49 27.96
CA ASP A 45 11.24 -17.35 29.04
C ASP A 45 12.75 -17.67 28.96
N GLY A 46 13.43 -17.24 27.89
CA GLY A 46 14.86 -17.44 27.67
C GLY A 46 15.26 -18.85 27.21
N ASN A 47 14.30 -19.76 26.96
CA ASN A 47 14.61 -21.15 26.63
C ASN A 47 15.03 -21.37 25.17
N PHE A 48 14.56 -20.53 24.24
CA PHE A 48 14.73 -20.72 22.81
C PHE A 48 15.26 -19.46 22.11
N ILE A 49 15.99 -19.68 21.02
CA ILE A 49 16.29 -18.66 20.03
C ILE A 49 15.65 -19.08 18.71
N THR A 50 14.79 -18.23 18.17
CA THR A 50 14.28 -18.33 16.80
C THR A 50 15.02 -17.39 15.89
N PHE A 51 15.03 -17.70 14.60
CA PHE A 51 15.68 -16.88 13.57
C PHE A 51 15.14 -17.25 12.18
N ILE A 52 15.38 -16.40 11.18
CA ILE A 52 15.08 -16.69 9.78
C ILE A 52 16.31 -17.27 9.09
N LYS A 53 16.12 -18.39 8.39
CA LYS A 53 17.13 -19.05 7.56
C LYS A 53 16.45 -19.78 6.39
N PRO A 54 17.08 -19.89 5.20
CA PRO A 54 16.52 -20.66 4.09
C PRO A 54 16.26 -22.13 4.46
N PHE A 55 15.06 -22.61 4.14
CA PHE A 55 14.69 -24.03 4.12
C PHE A 55 14.10 -24.32 2.73
N ASN A 56 14.67 -25.26 1.98
CA ASN A 56 14.33 -25.50 0.58
C ASN A 56 14.33 -24.22 -0.28
N ASN A 57 15.36 -23.38 -0.13
CA ASN A 57 15.55 -22.10 -0.84
C ASN A 57 14.48 -21.02 -0.57
N ILE A 58 13.64 -21.19 0.45
CA ILE A 58 12.69 -20.16 0.91
C ILE A 58 12.99 -19.83 2.37
N ARG A 59 13.05 -18.53 2.69
CA ARG A 59 13.25 -18.07 4.06
C ARG A 59 12.10 -18.50 4.96
N ASN A 60 12.46 -19.28 5.96
CA ASN A 60 11.54 -19.85 6.94
C ASN A 60 12.05 -19.55 8.36
N ILE A 61 11.18 -19.72 9.34
CA ILE A 61 11.53 -19.60 10.75
C ILE A 61 12.20 -20.89 11.19
N TRP A 62 13.28 -20.77 11.94
CA TRP A 62 14.01 -21.85 12.58
C TRP A 62 14.04 -21.62 14.08
N VAL A 63 14.31 -22.68 14.84
CA VAL A 63 14.42 -22.65 16.29
C VAL A 63 15.57 -23.53 16.77
N LYS A 64 16.24 -23.10 17.83
CA LYS A 64 17.21 -23.86 18.63
C LYS A 64 17.01 -23.56 20.11
N GLY A 65 17.48 -24.43 21.00
CA GLY A 65 17.63 -24.10 22.41
C GLY A 65 18.62 -22.94 22.61
N PHE A 66 18.50 -22.20 23.72
CA PHE A 66 19.35 -21.04 24.01
C PHE A 66 20.85 -21.35 23.91
N ASP A 67 21.32 -22.39 24.60
CA ASP A 67 22.73 -22.83 24.63
C ASP A 67 23.12 -23.77 23.46
N GLU A 68 22.18 -24.12 22.58
CA GLU A 68 22.47 -25.03 21.47
C GLU A 68 23.18 -24.31 20.31
N SER A 69 24.04 -25.05 19.59
CA SER A 69 24.64 -24.58 18.34
C SER A 69 23.58 -24.42 17.24
N PHE A 70 23.80 -23.50 16.30
CA PHE A 70 22.98 -23.36 15.09
C PHE A 70 22.97 -24.62 14.20
N GLU A 71 23.95 -25.52 14.35
CA GLU A 71 23.96 -26.84 13.68
C GLU A 71 22.85 -27.77 14.17
N ASN A 72 22.40 -27.59 15.42
CA ASN A 72 21.30 -28.36 16.01
C ASN A 72 19.93 -27.68 15.82
N ALA A 73 19.90 -26.53 15.15
CA ALA A 73 18.65 -25.85 14.88
C ALA A 73 17.79 -26.66 13.91
N ARG A 74 16.47 -26.52 14.04
CA ARG A 74 15.48 -27.16 13.19
C ARG A 74 14.53 -26.14 12.57
N PRO A 75 14.00 -26.40 11.36
CA PRO A 75 12.98 -25.55 10.79
C PRO A 75 11.71 -25.63 11.64
N LEU A 76 11.07 -24.48 11.84
CA LEU A 76 9.80 -24.33 12.54
C LEU A 76 8.65 -24.15 11.54
N THR A 77 8.95 -23.58 10.37
CA THR A 77 8.02 -23.44 9.25
C THR A 77 8.64 -24.00 7.96
N ALA A 78 7.79 -24.33 6.99
CA ALA A 78 8.20 -24.84 5.68
C ALA A 78 7.36 -24.23 4.54
N ASP A 79 7.15 -22.91 4.58
CA ASP A 79 6.56 -22.20 3.45
C ASP A 79 7.45 -22.41 2.21
N SER A 80 6.83 -22.82 1.12
CA SER A 80 7.48 -23.14 -0.15
C SER A 80 7.18 -22.13 -1.26
N SER A 81 6.34 -21.15 -0.97
CA SER A 81 5.83 -20.19 -1.96
C SER A 81 6.48 -18.82 -1.81
N ARG A 82 6.52 -18.27 -0.59
CA ARG A 82 7.01 -16.91 -0.32
C ARG A 82 7.82 -16.87 0.97
N PRO A 83 8.87 -16.03 1.04
CA PRO A 83 9.68 -15.92 2.24
C PRO A 83 8.88 -15.27 3.38
N ILE A 84 8.93 -15.87 4.57
CA ILE A 84 8.38 -15.24 5.79
C ILE A 84 9.27 -14.05 6.14
N ARG A 85 8.67 -12.85 6.20
CA ARG A 85 9.39 -11.58 6.37
C ARG A 85 9.49 -11.13 7.84
N ALA A 86 8.48 -11.45 8.65
CA ALA A 86 8.39 -11.02 10.03
C ALA A 86 7.68 -12.06 10.89
N TYR A 87 8.11 -12.17 12.14
CA TYR A 87 7.51 -13.04 13.14
C TYR A 87 7.79 -12.45 14.53
N PHE A 88 7.11 -12.95 15.56
CA PHE A 88 7.36 -12.59 16.95
C PHE A 88 6.91 -13.70 17.91
N TRP A 89 7.34 -13.64 19.16
CA TRP A 89 6.92 -14.56 20.21
C TRP A 89 5.60 -14.13 20.85
N SER A 90 4.73 -15.09 21.13
CA SER A 90 3.68 -14.91 22.15
C SER A 90 4.32 -14.67 23.52
N VAL A 91 3.64 -13.90 24.38
CA VAL A 91 4.20 -13.45 25.67
C VAL A 91 4.49 -14.60 26.62
N ASP A 92 3.70 -15.69 26.57
CA ASP A 92 3.92 -16.90 27.37
C ASP A 92 4.97 -17.86 26.77
N SER A 93 5.65 -17.47 25.69
CA SER A 93 6.62 -18.30 24.95
C SER A 93 6.04 -19.57 24.32
N LYS A 94 4.71 -19.76 24.30
CA LYS A 94 4.07 -20.99 23.84
C LYS A 94 4.02 -21.11 22.31
N TYR A 95 3.92 -19.98 21.64
CA TYR A 95 3.81 -19.88 20.19
C TYR A 95 4.80 -18.87 19.61
N VAL A 96 5.28 -19.17 18.41
CA VAL A 96 5.82 -18.19 17.48
C VAL A 96 4.71 -17.80 16.51
N LEU A 97 4.48 -16.50 16.35
CA LEU A 97 3.47 -15.92 15.48
C LEU A 97 4.12 -15.27 14.27
N TYR A 98 3.53 -15.42 13.10
CA TYR A 98 4.00 -14.76 11.88
C TYR A 98 2.84 -14.39 10.98
N VAL A 99 3.09 -13.47 10.05
CA VAL A 99 2.13 -13.08 9.02
C VAL A 99 2.62 -13.50 7.65
N GLN A 100 1.69 -13.90 6.80
CA GLN A 100 1.98 -14.31 5.43
C GLN A 100 0.82 -13.96 4.49
N ASP A 101 1.17 -13.47 3.30
CA ASP A 101 0.23 -13.18 2.21
C ASP A 101 0.28 -14.28 1.13
N LYS A 102 -0.52 -14.15 0.07
CA LYS A 102 -0.49 -15.08 -1.05
C LYS A 102 -0.10 -14.35 -2.33
N GLY A 103 0.98 -14.78 -2.97
CA GLY A 103 1.45 -14.19 -4.23
C GLY A 103 1.85 -12.70 -4.17
N GLY A 104 1.86 -12.06 -2.99
CA GLY A 104 2.10 -10.63 -2.87
C GLY A 104 0.84 -9.76 -2.85
N ASP A 105 -0.35 -10.35 -2.69
CA ASP A 105 -1.64 -9.64 -2.63
C ASP A 105 -1.82 -8.76 -1.38
N GLU A 106 -0.92 -8.89 -0.40
CA GLU A 106 -0.96 -8.25 0.91
C GLU A 106 -2.22 -8.51 1.75
N ASN A 107 -2.97 -9.57 1.45
CA ASN A 107 -4.04 -10.08 2.31
C ASN A 107 -3.41 -10.98 3.39
N PHE A 108 -2.70 -10.32 4.32
CA PHE A 108 -1.94 -11.02 5.36
C PHE A 108 -2.85 -11.83 6.28
N ARG A 109 -2.44 -13.07 6.54
CA ARG A 109 -3.04 -13.96 7.55
C ARG A 109 -2.09 -14.18 8.71
N VAL A 110 -2.63 -14.38 9.91
CA VAL A 110 -1.86 -14.62 11.13
C VAL A 110 -1.74 -16.12 11.37
N TYR A 111 -0.51 -16.60 11.49
CA TYR A 111 -0.20 -18.00 11.79
C TYR A 111 0.43 -18.15 13.16
N ALA A 112 0.17 -19.28 13.82
CA ALA A 112 0.82 -19.67 15.07
C ALA A 112 1.44 -21.05 14.96
N VAL A 113 2.66 -21.21 15.48
CA VAL A 113 3.36 -22.49 15.52
C VAL A 113 3.99 -22.70 16.90
N ASN A 114 3.84 -23.90 17.45
CA ASN A 114 4.40 -24.25 18.75
C ASN A 114 5.87 -24.71 18.59
N PRO A 115 6.85 -23.96 19.14
CA PRO A 115 8.26 -24.27 19.01
C PRO A 115 8.73 -25.43 19.88
N ALA A 116 7.90 -25.98 20.77
CA ALA A 116 8.18 -27.23 21.48
C ALA A 116 7.75 -28.47 20.67
N GLU A 117 6.87 -28.31 19.67
CA GLU A 117 6.38 -29.42 18.85
C GLU A 117 7.35 -29.78 17.73
N SER A 118 7.38 -31.07 17.38
CA SER A 118 8.10 -31.62 16.25
C SER A 118 7.13 -32.10 15.17
N GLY A 119 7.55 -32.08 13.91
CA GLY A 119 6.83 -32.72 12.80
C GLY A 119 7.80 -33.17 11.71
N ASN A 120 7.27 -33.76 10.63
CA ASN A 120 8.08 -34.26 9.52
C ASN A 120 7.70 -33.53 8.22
N PRO A 121 8.44 -32.50 7.77
CA PRO A 121 9.73 -32.01 8.29
C PRO A 121 9.61 -30.93 9.40
N VAL A 122 8.44 -30.33 9.61
CA VAL A 122 8.19 -29.23 10.56
C VAL A 122 6.88 -29.48 11.33
N PRO A 123 6.67 -28.89 12.52
CA PRO A 123 5.36 -28.89 13.17
C PRO A 123 4.31 -28.16 12.33
N THR A 124 3.04 -28.40 12.62
CA THR A 124 1.93 -27.75 11.92
C THR A 124 1.81 -26.30 12.38
N ALA A 125 1.95 -25.35 11.45
CA ALA A 125 1.52 -23.97 11.67
C ALA A 125 0.01 -23.87 11.49
N ARG A 126 -0.69 -23.30 12.46
CA ARG A 126 -2.13 -23.05 12.37
C ARG A 126 -2.37 -21.65 11.81
N ASP A 127 -3.17 -21.57 10.76
CA ASP A 127 -3.79 -20.34 10.30
C ASP A 127 -4.89 -19.91 11.29
N LEU A 128 -4.67 -18.78 11.97
CA LEU A 128 -5.64 -18.21 12.93
C LEU A 128 -6.66 -17.31 12.23
N THR A 129 -6.45 -16.96 10.97
CA THR A 129 -7.34 -16.09 10.19
C THR A 129 -7.52 -16.65 8.77
N PRO A 130 -8.09 -17.86 8.61
CA PRO A 130 -8.14 -18.59 7.33
C PRO A 130 -9.28 -18.08 6.43
N TYR A 131 -9.27 -16.78 6.14
CA TYR A 131 -10.29 -16.10 5.35
C TYR A 131 -9.70 -15.67 3.99
N GLU A 132 -10.41 -15.98 2.92
CA GLU A 132 -10.06 -15.51 1.57
C GLU A 132 -10.44 -14.03 1.41
N ASP A 133 -9.66 -13.27 0.65
CA ASP A 133 -9.86 -11.84 0.38
C ASP A 133 -9.96 -10.94 1.63
N VAL A 134 -9.38 -11.40 2.74
CA VAL A 134 -9.35 -10.69 4.02
C VAL A 134 -7.91 -10.44 4.44
N ARG A 135 -7.68 -9.22 4.94
CA ARG A 135 -6.43 -8.80 5.55
C ARG A 135 -6.59 -8.76 7.07
N ALA A 136 -5.63 -9.36 7.75
CA ALA A 136 -5.45 -9.21 9.18
C ALA A 136 -4.43 -8.11 9.49
N MET A 137 -4.74 -7.32 10.52
CA MET A 137 -3.79 -6.41 11.17
C MET A 137 -3.59 -6.84 12.62
N ILE A 138 -2.37 -6.77 13.13
CA ILE A 138 -2.09 -7.03 14.54
C ILE A 138 -1.98 -5.67 15.25
N TYR A 139 -2.91 -5.39 16.16
CA TYR A 139 -2.92 -4.13 16.91
C TYR A 139 -2.17 -4.24 18.25
N SER A 140 -2.23 -5.39 18.92
CA SER A 140 -1.56 -5.56 20.22
C SER A 140 -1.34 -7.03 20.59
N VAL A 141 -0.32 -7.27 21.40
CA VAL A 141 0.02 -8.56 22.03
C VAL A 141 0.07 -8.32 23.55
N PRO A 142 -1.08 -8.29 24.25
CA PRO A 142 -1.13 -7.82 25.63
C PRO A 142 -0.50 -8.81 26.61
N LYS A 143 0.32 -8.30 27.53
CA LYS A 143 1.02 -9.16 28.51
C LYS A 143 0.11 -9.78 29.56
N LYS A 144 -0.99 -9.11 29.92
CA LYS A 144 -1.94 -9.61 30.92
C LYS A 144 -2.80 -10.77 30.40
N THR A 145 -2.88 -10.95 29.09
CA THR A 145 -3.63 -12.02 28.42
C THR A 145 -2.72 -12.70 27.39
N PRO A 146 -1.65 -13.39 27.83
CA PRO A 146 -0.60 -13.86 26.93
C PRO A 146 -1.08 -14.92 25.91
N GLU A 147 -2.21 -15.57 26.18
CA GLU A 147 -2.89 -16.51 25.29
C GLU A 147 -3.77 -15.83 24.22
N GLN A 148 -3.82 -14.50 24.19
CA GLN A 148 -4.66 -13.71 23.31
C GLN A 148 -3.89 -12.57 22.64
N ILE A 149 -4.33 -12.19 21.45
CA ILE A 149 -3.87 -10.98 20.75
C ILE A 149 -5.06 -10.14 20.29
N ILE A 150 -4.84 -8.86 20.03
CA ILE A 150 -5.84 -7.97 19.45
C ILE A 150 -5.51 -7.77 17.97
N ILE A 151 -6.47 -8.10 17.11
CA ILE A 151 -6.34 -7.99 15.66
C ILE A 151 -7.44 -7.15 15.05
N GLY A 152 -7.19 -6.64 13.85
CA GLY A 152 -8.19 -6.07 12.95
C GLY A 152 -8.47 -7.04 11.81
N LEU A 153 -9.73 -7.18 11.40
CA LEU A 153 -10.14 -7.93 10.21
C LEU A 153 -11.15 -7.13 9.38
N ASN A 154 -10.95 -7.10 8.07
CA ASN A 154 -11.83 -6.44 7.10
C ASN A 154 -12.78 -7.42 6.39
N ASP A 155 -13.19 -8.48 7.10
CA ASP A 155 -14.03 -9.56 6.58
C ASP A 155 -15.52 -9.20 6.45
N ARG A 156 -15.98 -8.22 7.25
CA ARG A 156 -17.32 -7.63 7.12
C ARG A 156 -17.36 -6.56 6.03
N ASP A 157 -16.35 -5.70 5.98
CA ASP A 157 -16.22 -4.57 5.07
C ASP A 157 -14.76 -4.42 4.67
N ALA A 158 -14.45 -4.53 3.38
CA ALA A 158 -13.09 -4.48 2.87
C ALA A 158 -12.37 -3.14 3.16
N GLN A 159 -13.12 -2.06 3.45
CA GLN A 159 -12.59 -0.72 3.68
C GLN A 159 -12.09 -0.48 5.10
N VAL A 160 -12.58 -1.24 6.07
CA VAL A 160 -12.34 -0.98 7.50
C VAL A 160 -12.09 -2.28 8.23
N HIS A 161 -11.30 -2.21 9.30
CA HIS A 161 -11.02 -3.39 10.12
C HIS A 161 -11.83 -3.31 11.41
N ASP A 162 -12.72 -4.28 11.61
CA ASP A 162 -13.35 -4.54 12.90
C ASP A 162 -12.30 -5.11 13.86
N VAL A 163 -12.40 -4.78 15.15
CA VAL A 163 -11.41 -5.16 16.16
C VAL A 163 -11.85 -6.42 16.89
N TYR A 164 -10.98 -7.42 16.92
CA TYR A 164 -11.23 -8.68 17.58
C TYR A 164 -10.14 -9.02 18.60
N ARG A 165 -10.55 -9.66 19.69
CA ARG A 165 -9.68 -10.41 20.60
C ARG A 165 -9.59 -11.84 20.08
N LEU A 166 -8.42 -12.27 19.67
CA LEU A 166 -8.15 -13.59 19.08
C LEU A 166 -7.43 -14.47 20.09
N ASN A 167 -7.96 -15.68 20.31
CA ASN A 167 -7.34 -16.70 21.15
C ASN A 167 -6.28 -17.47 20.35
N LEU A 168 -5.04 -17.46 20.84
CA LEU A 168 -3.91 -18.10 20.20
C LEU A 168 -3.92 -19.63 20.31
N THR A 169 -4.76 -20.20 21.18
CA THR A 169 -4.83 -21.65 21.44
C THR A 169 -5.86 -22.37 20.58
N ASP A 170 -6.97 -21.75 20.18
CA ASP A 170 -7.99 -22.37 19.33
C ASP A 170 -8.39 -21.55 18.09
N GLY A 171 -7.93 -20.30 17.96
CA GLY A 171 -8.28 -19.40 16.86
C GLY A 171 -9.67 -18.77 16.99
N THR A 172 -10.36 -18.98 18.11
CA THR A 172 -11.63 -18.30 18.38
C THR A 172 -11.41 -16.80 18.53
N ARG A 173 -12.40 -16.01 18.11
CA ARG A 173 -12.34 -14.55 18.18
C ARG A 173 -13.59 -13.97 18.83
N GLU A 174 -13.39 -12.95 19.63
CA GLU A 174 -14.44 -12.12 20.24
C GLU A 174 -14.38 -10.73 19.61
N LEU A 175 -15.52 -10.24 19.12
CA LEU A 175 -15.62 -8.88 18.60
C LEU A 175 -15.50 -7.89 19.77
N LEU A 176 -14.49 -7.03 19.73
CA LEU A 176 -14.33 -5.93 20.67
C LEU A 176 -14.97 -4.64 20.14
N TRP A 177 -14.88 -4.41 18.83
CA TRP A 177 -15.43 -3.20 18.22
C TRP A 177 -15.79 -3.42 16.76
N GLN A 178 -17.02 -3.09 16.39
CA GLN A 178 -17.44 -2.99 14.98
C GLN A 178 -17.14 -1.58 14.46
N ASN A 179 -16.31 -1.49 13.44
CA ASN A 179 -15.80 -0.22 12.92
C ASN A 179 -16.76 0.39 11.89
N ASP A 180 -17.82 1.02 12.38
CA ASP A 180 -18.78 1.75 11.52
C ASP A 180 -18.45 3.25 11.39
N GLN A 181 -17.29 3.68 11.89
CA GLN A 181 -16.90 5.09 11.99
C GLN A 181 -15.58 5.40 11.28
N ASN A 182 -15.13 4.55 10.36
CA ASN A 182 -13.91 4.75 9.56
C ASN A 182 -12.65 5.02 10.41
N VAL A 183 -12.55 4.34 11.56
CA VAL A 183 -11.36 4.40 12.41
C VAL A 183 -10.23 3.64 11.71
N VAL A 184 -9.09 4.29 11.53
CA VAL A 184 -7.96 3.76 10.73
C VAL A 184 -6.90 3.07 11.58
N SER A 185 -6.87 3.34 12.88
CA SER A 185 -5.92 2.72 13.81
C SER A 185 -6.50 2.70 15.22
N TRP A 186 -6.07 1.73 16.02
CA TRP A 186 -6.56 1.49 17.36
C TRP A 186 -5.40 1.41 18.36
N SER A 187 -5.57 1.97 19.55
CA SER A 187 -4.61 1.87 20.65
C SER A 187 -5.19 1.08 21.81
N ILE A 188 -4.39 0.13 22.27
CA ILE A 188 -4.71 -0.80 23.34
C ILE A 188 -3.84 -0.42 24.54
N ASP A 189 -4.41 -0.42 25.76
CA ASP A 189 -3.63 -0.17 26.97
C ASP A 189 -2.79 -1.39 27.40
N LEU A 190 -1.98 -1.20 28.44
CA LEU A 190 -1.11 -2.26 28.98
C LEU A 190 -1.90 -3.45 29.55
N ASP A 191 -3.20 -3.27 29.80
CA ASP A 191 -4.11 -4.29 30.31
C ASP A 191 -4.80 -5.07 29.19
N GLY A 192 -4.57 -4.69 27.94
CA GLY A 192 -5.17 -5.33 26.77
C GLY A 192 -6.57 -4.83 26.45
N ASN A 193 -7.00 -3.69 27.01
CA ASN A 193 -8.28 -3.08 26.70
C ASN A 193 -8.15 -2.17 25.49
N LEU A 194 -9.14 -2.19 24.60
CA LEU A 194 -9.26 -1.22 23.52
C LEU A 194 -9.63 0.14 24.14
N ARG A 195 -8.84 1.19 23.88
CA ARG A 195 -9.01 2.50 24.56
C ARG A 195 -9.17 3.68 23.62
N LEU A 196 -8.36 3.73 22.55
CA LEU A 196 -8.36 4.85 21.62
C LEU A 196 -8.51 4.37 20.17
N GLY A 197 -9.06 5.22 19.33
CA GLY A 197 -9.05 5.09 17.88
C GLY A 197 -8.50 6.36 17.23
N ILE A 198 -7.98 6.26 16.01
CA ILE A 198 -7.66 7.40 15.15
C ILE A 198 -8.64 7.43 13.99
N ARG A 199 -9.28 8.56 13.73
CA ARG A 199 -10.16 8.77 12.58
C ARG A 199 -9.66 9.94 11.73
N MET A 200 -9.82 9.79 10.41
CA MET A 200 -9.53 10.87 9.46
C MET A 200 -10.67 11.88 9.41
N LEU A 201 -10.33 13.15 9.39
CA LEU A 201 -11.28 14.26 9.29
C LEU A 201 -11.54 14.61 7.81
N PRO A 202 -12.71 15.21 7.48
CA PRO A 202 -13.04 15.60 6.11
C PRO A 202 -12.07 16.59 5.46
N ASP A 203 -11.31 17.33 6.26
CA ASP A 203 -10.28 18.28 5.80
C ASP A 203 -8.91 17.61 5.55
N GLY A 204 -8.80 16.29 5.76
CA GLY A 204 -7.55 15.52 5.66
C GLY A 204 -6.71 15.49 6.94
N GLY A 205 -7.18 16.15 8.01
CA GLY A 205 -6.61 16.04 9.35
C GLY A 205 -6.97 14.72 10.02
N SER A 206 -6.65 14.63 11.31
CA SER A 206 -6.98 13.44 12.10
C SER A 206 -7.40 13.80 13.52
N GLU A 207 -8.12 12.88 14.14
CA GLU A 207 -8.46 12.98 15.55
C GLU A 207 -8.22 11.67 16.29
N ILE A 208 -7.81 11.79 17.54
CA ILE A 208 -7.74 10.73 18.52
C ILE A 208 -9.07 10.71 19.25
N LEU A 209 -9.73 9.56 19.18
CA LEU A 209 -11.00 9.25 19.79
C LEU A 209 -10.76 8.38 21.03
N LYS A 210 -11.41 8.71 22.14
CA LYS A 210 -11.48 7.88 23.35
C LYS A 210 -12.74 7.03 23.31
N ILE A 211 -12.63 5.76 23.71
CA ILE A 211 -13.81 4.92 23.91
C ILE A 211 -14.42 5.23 25.29
N GLU A 212 -15.68 5.65 25.30
CA GLU A 212 -16.49 5.89 26.51
C GLU A 212 -17.90 5.33 26.31
N ASP A 213 -18.38 4.45 27.20
CA ASP A 213 -19.75 3.89 27.17
C ASP A 213 -20.19 3.33 25.79
N ASN A 214 -19.27 2.66 25.07
CA ASN A 214 -19.44 2.17 23.69
C ASN A 214 -19.61 3.25 22.61
N ASP A 215 -19.17 4.47 22.89
CA ASP A 215 -19.09 5.57 21.94
C ASP A 215 -17.64 6.05 21.75
N LEU A 216 -17.39 6.82 20.68
CA LEU A 216 -16.10 7.40 20.33
C LEU A 216 -16.13 8.91 20.52
N VAL A 217 -15.44 9.38 21.56
CA VAL A 217 -15.38 10.80 21.94
C VAL A 217 -14.07 11.40 21.46
N SER A 218 -14.12 12.44 20.64
CA SER A 218 -12.93 13.18 20.22
C SER A 218 -12.26 13.86 21.42
N ILE A 219 -10.98 13.56 21.63
CA ILE A 219 -10.19 14.15 22.73
C ILE A 219 -9.05 15.04 22.22
N TYR A 220 -8.56 14.78 21.01
CA TYR A 220 -7.47 15.55 20.43
C TYR A 220 -7.52 15.50 18.90
N SER A 221 -7.54 16.65 18.24
CA SER A 221 -7.54 16.74 16.78
C SER A 221 -6.36 17.57 16.26
N VAL A 222 -5.93 17.25 15.05
CA VAL A 222 -4.90 17.95 14.29
C VAL A 222 -5.41 18.20 12.87
N ASN A 223 -4.99 19.29 12.25
CA ASN A 223 -5.32 19.57 10.85
C ASN A 223 -4.48 18.70 9.89
N ASN A 224 -4.68 18.86 8.58
CA ASN A 224 -3.99 18.06 7.55
C ASN A 224 -2.47 18.32 7.41
N GLU A 225 -1.97 19.39 8.01
CA GLU A 225 -0.55 19.76 8.03
C GLU A 225 0.15 19.26 9.30
N GLU A 226 -0.61 18.89 10.31
CA GLU A 226 -0.14 18.48 11.61
C GLU A 226 -0.17 16.96 11.78
N THR A 227 0.47 16.47 12.82
CA THR A 227 0.55 15.04 13.15
C THR A 227 0.29 14.86 14.63
N ALA A 228 -0.50 13.84 14.95
CA ALA A 228 -0.66 13.33 16.31
C ALA A 228 -0.90 11.83 16.30
N SER A 229 -0.26 11.11 17.22
CA SER A 229 -0.48 9.67 17.36
C SER A 229 -0.13 9.19 18.77
N PRO A 230 -0.95 8.31 19.39
CA PRO A 230 -0.58 7.63 20.62
C PRO A 230 0.65 6.74 20.43
N VAL A 231 1.53 6.73 21.43
CA VAL A 231 2.76 5.91 21.47
C VAL A 231 2.58 4.73 22.42
N ARG A 232 2.24 5.00 23.69
CA ARG A 232 2.09 3.97 24.72
C ARG A 232 1.28 4.49 25.91
N PHE A 233 0.43 3.64 26.48
CA PHE A 233 -0.26 3.95 27.74
C PHE A 233 0.71 3.94 28.93
N SER A 234 0.47 4.85 29.88
CA SER A 234 1.11 4.81 31.19
C SER A 234 0.50 3.68 32.06
N PRO A 235 1.22 3.21 33.10
CA PRO A 235 0.77 2.09 33.95
C PRO A 235 -0.57 2.29 34.65
N ASP A 236 -0.97 3.53 34.92
CA ASP A 236 -2.22 3.83 35.60
C ASP A 236 -3.45 3.77 34.67
N GLY A 237 -3.24 3.65 33.35
CA GLY A 237 -4.29 3.63 32.33
C GLY A 237 -5.07 4.94 32.17
N ASN A 238 -4.68 6.01 32.87
CA ASN A 238 -5.30 7.33 32.83
C ASN A 238 -4.55 8.31 31.93
N SER A 239 -3.30 8.03 31.58
CA SER A 239 -2.53 8.86 30.64
C SER A 239 -1.86 8.00 29.57
N PHE A 240 -1.53 8.61 28.43
CA PHE A 240 -0.74 7.98 27.38
C PHE A 240 0.29 8.94 26.79
N TYR A 241 1.46 8.41 26.43
CA TYR A 241 2.45 9.12 25.64
C TYR A 241 1.91 9.30 24.23
N MET A 242 2.09 10.48 23.67
CA MET A 242 1.63 10.88 22.35
C MET A 242 2.72 11.68 21.65
N ILE A 243 2.89 11.48 20.34
CA ILE A 243 3.65 12.43 19.51
C ILE A 243 2.71 13.51 19.00
N THR A 244 3.15 14.76 18.95
CA THR A 244 2.39 15.82 18.27
C THR A 244 3.27 16.98 17.83
N ASN A 245 2.88 17.66 16.75
CA ASN A 245 3.41 18.97 16.33
C ASN A 245 2.28 20.01 16.12
N LYS A 246 1.22 19.91 16.92
CA LYS A 246 0.06 20.81 16.83
C LYS A 246 0.44 22.25 17.18
N GLY A 247 -0.09 23.20 16.40
CA GLY A 247 0.10 24.64 16.55
C GLY A 247 1.18 25.21 15.63
N ASP A 248 1.05 26.48 15.27
CA ASP A 248 1.92 27.15 14.28
C ASP A 248 3.39 27.23 14.73
N ASP A 249 3.63 27.31 16.04
CA ASP A 249 4.98 27.46 16.61
C ASP A 249 5.78 26.13 16.67
N LEU A 250 5.15 25.00 16.32
CA LEU A 250 5.75 23.67 16.48
C LEU A 250 5.87 22.95 15.14
N ASP A 251 7.06 23.00 14.54
CA ASP A 251 7.36 22.33 13.27
C ASP A 251 7.58 20.81 13.46
N LYS A 252 8.43 20.44 14.42
CA LYS A 252 8.86 19.06 14.67
C LYS A 252 8.00 18.40 15.73
N THR A 253 7.67 17.14 15.52
CA THR A 253 6.95 16.34 16.51
C THR A 253 7.77 16.19 17.79
N GLN A 254 7.07 16.32 18.91
CA GLN A 254 7.61 16.11 20.26
C GLN A 254 6.81 15.05 20.99
N LEU A 255 7.42 14.42 21.99
CA LEU A 255 6.76 13.51 22.91
C LEU A 255 6.09 14.30 24.03
N VAL A 256 4.81 14.03 24.25
CA VAL A 256 4.02 14.57 25.35
C VAL A 256 3.30 13.45 26.10
N LEU A 257 2.87 13.71 27.32
CA LEU A 257 1.99 12.84 28.09
C LEU A 257 0.60 13.48 28.16
N TYR A 258 -0.39 12.78 27.61
CA TYR A 258 -1.79 13.23 27.58
C TYR A 258 -2.59 12.57 28.70
N ASN A 259 -3.28 13.37 29.52
CA ASN A 259 -4.13 12.88 30.62
C ASN A 259 -5.62 12.76 30.20
N LEU A 260 -6.20 11.57 30.31
CA LEU A 260 -7.58 11.28 29.89
C LEU A 260 -8.67 11.79 30.84
N LYS A 261 -8.31 12.29 32.03
CA LYS A 261 -9.26 12.77 33.04
C LYS A 261 -9.60 14.24 32.85
N ASP A 262 -8.59 15.06 32.55
CA ASP A 262 -8.73 16.51 32.41
C ASP A 262 -8.22 17.07 31.07
N ASN A 263 -7.79 16.19 30.15
CA ASN A 263 -7.25 16.54 28.83
C ASN A 263 -5.99 17.43 28.90
N SER A 264 -5.28 17.44 30.03
CA SER A 264 -4.00 18.13 30.15
C SER A 264 -2.90 17.43 29.35
N ILE A 265 -1.96 18.23 28.85
CA ILE A 265 -0.82 17.77 28.07
C ILE A 265 0.45 18.24 28.77
N GLU A 266 1.29 17.30 29.18
CA GLU A 266 2.59 17.54 29.76
C GLU A 266 3.68 17.32 28.71
N PHE A 267 4.57 18.30 28.53
CA PHE A 267 5.74 18.15 27.66
C PHE A 267 6.73 17.14 28.27
N ILE A 268 7.18 16.17 27.46
CA ILE A 268 8.20 15.20 27.88
C ILE A 268 9.53 15.50 27.22
N GLU A 269 9.60 15.46 25.88
CA GLU A 269 10.85 15.71 25.16
C GLU A 269 10.65 16.04 23.68
N LYS A 270 11.52 16.90 23.14
CA LYS A 270 11.73 17.11 21.69
C LYS A 270 13.20 16.89 21.35
N ASP A 271 13.56 16.81 20.08
CA ASP A 271 14.96 16.63 19.66
C ASP A 271 15.84 17.70 20.33
N PRO A 272 16.81 17.32 21.17
CA PRO A 272 17.70 18.28 21.83
C PRO A 272 18.52 19.15 20.86
N LEU A 273 18.69 18.71 19.61
CA LEU A 273 19.33 19.52 18.56
C LEU A 273 18.34 20.29 17.68
N ASP A 274 17.03 20.08 17.85
CA ASP A 274 15.97 20.73 17.07
C ASP A 274 16.07 20.53 15.55
N GLU A 275 16.64 19.41 15.11
CA GLU A 275 16.91 19.11 13.69
C GLU A 275 15.84 18.23 13.05
N VAL A 276 15.22 17.34 13.82
CA VAL A 276 14.33 16.28 13.31
C VAL A 276 13.13 16.02 14.21
N ASP A 277 12.15 15.32 13.65
CA ASP A 277 11.00 14.80 14.39
C ASP A 277 11.41 13.79 15.47
N PHE A 278 10.50 13.57 16.43
CA PHE A 278 10.62 12.48 17.39
C PHE A 278 10.71 11.13 16.68
N GLY A 279 11.84 10.42 16.88
CA GLY A 279 12.16 9.18 16.16
C GLY A 279 11.72 7.89 16.85
N GLY A 280 11.41 7.92 18.16
CA GLY A 280 10.90 6.76 18.90
C GLY A 280 11.21 6.80 20.40
N ALA A 281 10.50 5.94 21.15
CA ALA A 281 10.73 5.70 22.56
C ALA A 281 10.87 4.20 22.83
N PHE A 282 11.76 3.86 23.76
CA PHE A 282 11.91 2.51 24.28
C PHE A 282 11.51 2.50 25.75
N PHE A 283 10.74 1.50 26.17
CA PHE A 283 10.18 1.40 27.52
C PHE A 283 10.52 0.04 28.13
N SER A 284 10.71 0.01 29.45
CA SER A 284 10.92 -1.26 30.14
C SER A 284 9.66 -2.10 30.07
N ASP A 285 9.84 -3.36 29.77
CA ASP A 285 8.80 -4.36 29.77
C ASP A 285 8.41 -4.83 31.18
N ILE A 286 9.23 -4.54 32.19
CA ILE A 286 8.98 -4.82 33.60
C ILE A 286 8.31 -3.61 34.27
N THR A 287 8.95 -2.45 34.21
CA THR A 287 8.50 -1.27 34.97
C THR A 287 7.56 -0.37 34.17
N ASN A 288 7.52 -0.51 32.84
CA ASN A 288 6.84 0.38 31.90
C ASN A 288 7.37 1.82 31.90
N GLU A 289 8.52 2.07 32.52
CA GLU A 289 9.18 3.38 32.50
C GLU A 289 9.85 3.62 31.15
N LEU A 290 9.89 4.89 30.74
CA LEU A 290 10.63 5.32 29.55
C LEU A 290 12.14 5.13 29.81
N ILE A 291 12.80 4.36 28.95
CA ILE A 291 14.24 4.05 29.06
C ILE A 291 15.07 5.07 28.28
N PHE A 292 14.74 5.28 27.00
CA PHE A 292 15.38 6.29 26.17
C PHE A 292 14.45 6.75 25.05
N THR A 293 14.74 7.93 24.51
CA THR A 293 14.18 8.44 23.27
C THR A 293 15.23 8.39 22.16
N ALA A 294 14.78 8.30 20.91
CA ALA A 294 15.63 8.24 19.73
C ALA A 294 15.26 9.33 18.72
N TYR A 295 16.27 9.90 18.08
CA TYR A 295 16.13 10.90 17.02
C TYR A 295 17.09 10.56 15.88
N VAL A 296 16.67 10.81 14.64
CA VAL A 296 17.45 10.42 13.46
C VAL A 296 17.73 11.63 12.57
N GLY A 297 18.81 12.34 12.89
CA GLY A 297 19.42 13.36 12.02
C GLY A 297 20.19 12.71 10.88
N ASP A 298 21.48 13.03 10.76
CA ASP A 298 22.39 12.34 9.83
C ASP A 298 22.65 10.87 10.24
N LYS A 299 22.60 10.59 11.55
CA LYS A 299 22.69 9.27 12.18
C LYS A 299 21.77 9.21 13.40
N ARG A 300 21.54 8.01 13.93
CA ARG A 300 20.68 7.86 15.12
C ARG A 300 21.38 8.38 16.38
N ARG A 301 20.62 9.14 17.18
CA ARG A 301 21.00 9.64 18.51
C ARG A 301 20.04 9.06 19.55
N LEU A 302 20.56 8.62 20.69
CA LEU A 302 19.77 8.11 21.82
C LEU A 302 19.94 9.03 23.03
N TYR A 303 18.86 9.32 23.74
CA TYR A 303 18.87 10.08 24.99
C TYR A 303 18.22 9.26 26.11
N PHE A 304 19.06 8.77 27.03
CA PHE A 304 18.61 7.92 28.14
C PHE A 304 17.86 8.70 29.22
N LYS A 305 16.86 8.02 29.80
CA LYS A 305 16.02 8.43 30.94
C LYS A 305 16.14 7.47 32.13
N ASN A 306 16.87 6.37 31.93
CA ASN A 306 17.15 5.37 32.93
C ASN A 306 18.67 5.12 33.01
N ASP A 307 19.27 5.46 34.16
CA ASP A 307 20.71 5.37 34.41
C ASP A 307 21.27 3.94 34.32
N GLU A 308 20.46 2.92 34.61
CA GLU A 308 20.91 1.52 34.58
C GLU A 308 21.05 1.04 33.14
N PHE A 309 20.03 1.29 32.32
CA PHE A 309 20.09 1.00 30.88
C PHE A 309 21.14 1.83 30.16
N GLU A 310 21.37 3.08 30.57
CA GLU A 310 22.48 3.89 30.03
C GLU A 310 23.83 3.24 30.33
N LYS A 311 24.06 2.79 31.57
CA LYS A 311 25.30 2.07 31.94
C LYS A 311 25.46 0.78 31.15
N ASP A 312 24.39 0.03 30.93
CA ASP A 312 24.40 -1.18 30.11
C ASP A 312 24.77 -0.86 28.66
N TYR A 313 24.19 0.22 28.09
CA TYR A 313 24.51 0.65 26.73
C TYR A 313 25.96 1.13 26.59
N GLU A 314 26.47 1.93 27.52
CA GLU A 314 27.89 2.32 27.55
C GLU A 314 28.81 1.11 27.71
N LYS A 315 28.41 0.12 28.50
CA LYS A 315 29.14 -1.15 28.60
C LYS A 315 29.18 -1.87 27.26
N LEU A 316 28.05 -1.97 26.56
CA LEU A 316 27.97 -2.58 25.22
C LEU A 316 28.93 -1.91 24.23
N LYS A 317 29.05 -0.57 24.24
CA LYS A 317 30.03 0.15 23.40
C LYS A 317 31.48 -0.27 23.66
N THR A 318 31.81 -0.68 24.89
CA THR A 318 33.16 -1.16 25.22
C THR A 318 33.39 -2.63 24.89
N LEU A 319 32.32 -3.43 24.84
CA LEU A 319 32.38 -4.88 24.61
C LEU A 319 32.25 -5.25 23.14
N LEU A 320 31.56 -4.42 22.35
CA LEU A 320 31.21 -4.70 20.96
C LEU A 320 32.09 -3.90 19.98
N PRO A 321 32.19 -4.33 18.71
CA PRO A 321 32.86 -3.54 17.68
C PRO A 321 32.19 -2.18 17.46
N ASP A 322 32.93 -1.23 16.89
CA ASP A 322 32.39 0.07 16.50
C ASP A 322 31.21 -0.09 15.52
N GLY A 323 30.11 0.62 15.79
CA GLY A 323 28.92 0.64 14.94
C GLY A 323 27.67 1.13 15.67
N GLU A 324 26.53 1.12 14.97
CA GLU A 324 25.24 1.41 15.58
C GLU A 324 24.71 0.18 16.33
N ILE A 325 24.66 0.27 17.66
CA ILE A 325 24.09 -0.75 18.54
C ILE A 325 22.57 -0.59 18.59
N SER A 326 21.84 -1.65 18.26
CA SER A 326 20.37 -1.72 18.39
C SER A 326 19.96 -2.86 19.31
N LEU A 327 19.03 -2.59 20.23
CA LEU A 327 18.33 -3.63 21.01
C LEU A 327 17.33 -4.32 20.08
N ARG A 328 17.38 -5.65 19.98
CA ARG A 328 16.51 -6.43 19.08
C ARG A 328 15.40 -7.18 19.80
N SER A 329 15.75 -7.94 20.83
CA SER A 329 14.85 -8.85 21.54
C SER A 329 15.35 -9.08 22.96
N LEU A 330 14.46 -9.27 23.91
CA LEU A 330 14.75 -9.37 25.34
C LEU A 330 13.95 -10.53 25.95
N THR A 331 14.50 -11.14 27.01
CA THR A 331 13.70 -12.00 27.91
C THR A 331 12.69 -11.16 28.70
N ALA A 332 11.63 -11.78 29.22
CA ALA A 332 10.56 -11.11 29.97
C ALA A 332 11.05 -10.42 31.25
N ASP A 333 12.14 -10.93 31.82
CA ASP A 333 12.84 -10.35 32.97
C ASP A 333 13.94 -9.35 32.57
N GLU A 334 14.03 -9.02 31.28
CA GLU A 334 15.01 -8.12 30.66
C GLU A 334 16.46 -8.45 31.01
N SER A 335 16.79 -9.67 31.45
CA SER A 335 18.15 -10.02 31.90
C SER A 335 19.08 -10.43 30.77
N ILE A 336 18.52 -10.95 29.67
CA ILE A 336 19.25 -11.34 28.46
C ILE A 336 18.74 -10.52 27.27
N TRP A 337 19.64 -9.87 26.55
CA TRP A 337 19.34 -9.10 25.34
C TRP A 337 20.00 -9.71 24.13
N LEU A 338 19.26 -9.79 23.02
CA LEU A 338 19.87 -9.85 21.70
C LEU A 338 20.12 -8.43 21.21
N VAL A 339 21.39 -8.12 20.95
CA VAL A 339 21.83 -6.80 20.48
C VAL A 339 22.52 -6.95 19.14
N SER A 340 22.22 -6.05 18.20
CA SER A 340 22.90 -6.04 16.90
C SER A 340 23.81 -4.84 16.76
N VAL A 341 24.95 -5.02 16.09
CA VAL A 341 25.85 -3.93 15.69
C VAL A 341 25.99 -3.92 14.18
N SER A 342 25.68 -2.80 13.55
CA SER A 342 25.78 -2.60 12.10
C SER A 342 26.50 -1.29 11.74
N ARG A 343 26.98 -1.21 10.50
CA ARG A 343 27.57 0.00 9.90
C ARG A 343 27.04 0.18 8.48
N ASP A 344 27.37 1.28 7.85
CA ASP A 344 27.14 1.51 6.41
C ASP A 344 27.80 0.49 5.49
N VAL A 345 28.93 -0.08 5.93
CA VAL A 345 29.70 -1.10 5.19
C VAL A 345 29.57 -2.49 5.81
N ASP A 346 28.61 -2.71 6.70
CA ASP A 346 28.46 -3.97 7.41
C ASP A 346 27.00 -4.18 7.84
N PRO A 347 26.26 -5.15 7.24
CA PRO A 347 24.87 -5.43 7.59
C PRO A 347 24.70 -5.89 9.05
N GLY A 348 25.80 -6.26 9.69
CA GLY A 348 25.89 -6.37 11.12
C GLY A 348 25.90 -7.77 11.68
N SER A 349 26.33 -7.82 12.93
CA SER A 349 26.42 -9.03 13.76
C SER A 349 25.50 -8.91 14.97
N VAL A 350 25.06 -10.06 15.48
CA VAL A 350 24.20 -10.17 16.66
C VAL A 350 24.96 -10.82 17.81
N TYR A 351 24.75 -10.32 19.01
CA TYR A 351 25.37 -10.74 20.24
C TYR A 351 24.30 -11.00 21.31
N VAL A 352 24.57 -11.96 22.20
CA VAL A 352 23.81 -12.18 23.42
C VAL A 352 24.48 -11.39 24.54
N PHE A 353 23.78 -10.41 25.10
CA PHE A 353 24.22 -9.66 26.26
C PHE A 353 23.50 -10.15 27.51
N ASP A 354 24.26 -10.75 28.42
CA ASP A 354 23.79 -11.09 29.77
C ASP A 354 24.06 -9.89 30.67
N ARG A 355 23.00 -9.20 31.12
CA ARG A 355 23.13 -7.98 31.94
C ARG A 355 23.68 -8.27 33.32
N ASN A 356 23.27 -9.39 33.93
CA ASN A 356 23.64 -9.76 35.29
C ASN A 356 25.15 -10.02 35.38
N LYS A 357 25.72 -10.71 34.39
CA LYS A 357 27.17 -10.89 34.25
C LYS A 357 27.83 -9.66 33.60
N GLY A 358 27.05 -8.91 32.86
CA GLY A 358 27.44 -7.82 31.98
C GLY A 358 28.51 -8.27 30.98
N THR A 359 28.24 -9.37 30.29
CA THR A 359 29.09 -9.97 29.25
C THR A 359 28.32 -10.02 27.94
N ALA A 360 29.01 -9.80 26.82
CA ALA A 360 28.43 -9.94 25.50
C ALA A 360 29.14 -11.05 24.72
N GLU A 361 28.38 -12.01 24.20
CA GLU A 361 28.89 -13.15 23.45
C GLU A 361 28.39 -13.08 22.00
N PHE A 362 29.27 -13.34 21.03
CA PHE A 362 28.88 -13.35 19.62
C PHE A 362 27.92 -14.51 19.34
N LEU A 363 26.79 -14.20 18.69
CA LEU A 363 25.79 -15.19 18.30
C LEU A 363 25.96 -15.57 16.83
N TYR A 364 25.84 -14.61 15.92
CA TYR A 364 26.03 -14.82 14.48
C TYR A 364 26.30 -13.51 13.74
N GLN A 365 26.82 -13.62 12.52
CA GLN A 365 26.91 -12.54 11.54
C GLN A 365 25.90 -12.79 10.44
N SER A 366 25.11 -11.78 10.05
CA SER A 366 23.96 -12.01 9.15
C SER A 366 24.37 -12.48 7.75
N ASN A 367 25.48 -11.92 7.23
CA ASN A 367 26.04 -12.26 5.93
C ASN A 367 27.58 -12.40 6.02
N PRO A 368 28.09 -13.54 6.51
CA PRO A 368 29.53 -13.73 6.74
C PRO A 368 30.35 -13.82 5.44
N LYS A 369 29.70 -14.00 4.29
CA LYS A 369 30.35 -14.08 2.97
C LYS A 369 30.58 -12.73 2.31
N LEU A 370 29.98 -11.65 2.85
CA LEU A 370 30.12 -10.30 2.31
C LEU A 370 31.51 -9.74 2.63
N PRO A 371 32.34 -9.41 1.63
CA PRO A 371 33.67 -8.85 1.86
C PRO A 371 33.56 -7.36 2.19
N VAL A 372 33.31 -7.06 3.47
CA VAL A 372 33.07 -5.69 3.99
C VAL A 372 34.21 -4.73 3.68
N GLU A 373 35.44 -5.22 3.51
CA GLU A 373 36.61 -4.43 3.11
C GLU A 373 36.54 -3.89 1.69
N HIS A 374 35.63 -4.38 0.84
CA HIS A 374 35.41 -3.91 -0.52
C HIS A 374 34.20 -2.97 -0.64
N LEU A 375 33.48 -2.74 0.45
CA LEU A 375 32.33 -1.84 0.50
C LEU A 375 32.73 -0.38 0.69
N ALA A 376 31.81 0.52 0.33
CA ALA A 376 32.02 1.97 0.27
C ALA A 376 31.29 2.68 1.43
N PRO A 377 31.94 3.61 2.16
CA PRO A 377 31.25 4.38 3.18
C PRO A 377 30.10 5.21 2.62
N MET A 378 29.00 5.29 3.36
CA MET A 378 27.87 6.15 3.09
C MET A 378 28.06 7.47 3.85
N LYS A 379 28.07 8.59 3.10
CA LYS A 379 28.29 9.93 3.65
C LYS A 379 26.98 10.70 3.70
N PRO A 380 26.55 11.22 4.87
CA PRO A 380 25.49 12.22 4.91
C PRO A 380 25.99 13.49 4.23
N ILE A 381 25.19 14.05 3.33
CA ILE A 381 25.44 15.32 2.65
C ILE A 381 24.16 16.16 2.64
N ARG A 382 24.30 17.44 2.31
CA ARG A 382 23.20 18.38 2.13
C ARG A 382 23.47 19.22 0.89
N TYR A 383 22.43 19.46 0.09
CA TYR A 383 22.48 20.39 -1.05
C TYR A 383 21.31 21.35 -0.98
N GLU A 384 21.45 22.51 -1.61
CA GLU A 384 20.41 23.53 -1.67
C GLU A 384 19.59 23.34 -2.95
N ALA A 385 18.28 23.18 -2.81
CA ALA A 385 17.36 23.21 -3.94
C ALA A 385 17.27 24.65 -4.50
N ARG A 386 16.78 24.80 -5.73
CA ARG A 386 16.71 26.09 -6.44
C ARG A 386 15.89 27.18 -5.74
N ASP A 387 15.04 26.82 -4.79
CA ASP A 387 14.24 27.74 -3.97
C ASP A 387 14.84 28.00 -2.57
N GLY A 388 16.03 27.47 -2.30
CA GLY A 388 16.76 27.64 -1.05
C GLY A 388 16.47 26.58 0.01
N LEU A 389 15.57 25.62 -0.26
CA LEU A 389 15.32 24.52 0.68
C LEU A 389 16.54 23.59 0.74
N VAL A 390 17.04 23.31 1.95
CA VAL A 390 18.17 22.40 2.14
C VAL A 390 17.67 20.95 2.16
N ILE A 391 18.16 20.15 1.23
CA ILE A 391 17.78 18.75 1.07
C ILE A 391 18.82 17.82 1.71
N PRO A 392 18.46 17.01 2.72
CA PRO A 392 19.31 15.95 3.26
C PRO A 392 19.47 14.80 2.25
N ALA A 393 20.67 14.24 2.13
CA ALA A 393 20.88 13.06 1.28
C ALA A 393 22.02 12.18 1.80
N TYR A 394 22.11 10.96 1.25
CA TYR A 394 23.23 10.05 1.47
C TYR A 394 23.96 9.76 0.17
N LEU A 395 25.28 9.96 0.19
CA LEU A 395 26.17 9.75 -0.96
C LEU A 395 27.11 8.58 -0.69
N THR A 396 27.07 7.58 -1.56
CA THR A 396 27.99 6.44 -1.56
C THR A 396 28.88 6.52 -2.80
N LEU A 397 30.20 6.61 -2.60
CA LEU A 397 31.17 6.75 -3.69
C LEU A 397 31.94 5.44 -3.92
N PRO A 398 32.21 5.06 -5.17
CA PRO A 398 32.86 3.80 -5.49
C PRO A 398 34.29 3.76 -4.95
N LYS A 399 34.66 2.64 -4.32
CA LYS A 399 36.00 2.46 -3.76
C LYS A 399 37.04 2.21 -4.85
N GLY A 400 38.19 2.85 -4.75
CA GLY A 400 39.32 2.65 -5.67
C GLY A 400 39.21 3.43 -6.99
N ILE A 401 38.17 4.26 -7.16
CA ILE A 401 38.01 5.18 -8.29
C ILE A 401 38.09 6.61 -7.74
N PRO A 402 38.79 7.55 -8.41
CA PRO A 402 38.70 8.98 -8.08
C PRO A 402 37.24 9.44 -8.08
N SER A 403 36.89 10.37 -7.20
CA SER A 403 35.51 10.83 -7.03
C SER A 403 35.03 11.78 -8.13
N ASP A 404 35.84 12.06 -9.14
CA ASP A 404 35.57 13.04 -10.18
C ASP A 404 34.96 12.39 -11.43
N ASN A 405 33.93 13.01 -12.01
CA ASN A 405 33.29 12.65 -13.28
C ASN A 405 32.89 11.15 -13.38
N LEU A 406 32.22 10.67 -12.34
CA LEU A 406 31.73 9.31 -12.21
C LEU A 406 30.40 9.12 -12.93
N PRO A 407 30.16 7.93 -13.52
CA PRO A 407 28.78 7.54 -13.85
C PRO A 407 27.99 7.49 -12.53
N THR A 408 26.79 8.04 -12.51
CA THR A 408 26.05 8.28 -11.27
C THR A 408 24.63 7.74 -11.39
N ILE A 409 24.11 7.15 -10.32
CA ILE A 409 22.73 6.68 -10.24
C ILE A 409 22.05 7.33 -9.04
N LEU A 410 20.93 7.97 -9.30
CA LEU A 410 20.02 8.44 -8.26
C LEU A 410 19.09 7.31 -7.87
N VAL A 411 19.06 6.98 -6.59
CA VAL A 411 18.18 5.98 -6.01
C VAL A 411 17.13 6.71 -5.19
N ILE A 412 15.90 6.76 -5.72
CA ILE A 412 14.79 7.51 -5.13
C ILE A 412 13.93 6.57 -4.30
N HIS A 413 13.75 6.90 -3.03
CA HIS A 413 12.92 6.11 -2.13
C HIS A 413 11.43 6.17 -2.50
N GLY A 414 10.71 5.09 -2.17
CA GLY A 414 9.25 5.04 -2.28
C GLY A 414 8.53 5.80 -1.16
N GLY A 415 7.20 5.79 -1.19
CA GLY A 415 6.36 6.52 -0.24
C GLY A 415 5.28 7.33 -0.96
N PRO A 416 5.39 8.67 -1.02
CA PRO A 416 6.59 9.47 -0.79
C PRO A 416 6.86 9.83 0.67
N TRP A 417 5.90 9.63 1.57
CA TRP A 417 6.00 9.99 2.99
C TRP A 417 6.86 8.99 3.79
N ALA A 418 8.09 8.79 3.35
CA ALA A 418 9.14 7.98 3.94
C ALA A 418 10.48 8.71 3.80
N ARG A 419 11.59 8.06 4.15
CA ARG A 419 12.94 8.59 3.94
C ARG A 419 13.97 7.47 3.94
N ASP A 420 15.13 7.76 3.36
CA ASP A 420 16.34 6.98 3.54
C ASP A 420 17.06 7.35 4.85
N TYR A 421 17.87 6.42 5.33
CA TYR A 421 18.64 6.51 6.58
C TYR A 421 20.08 6.09 6.35
N TRP A 422 20.98 6.61 7.19
CA TRP A 422 22.36 6.13 7.22
C TRP A 422 22.39 4.65 7.65
N GLY A 423 23.15 3.82 6.93
CA GLY A 423 23.30 2.41 7.25
C GLY A 423 23.70 1.58 6.03
N TYR A 424 23.81 0.26 6.23
CA TYR A 424 24.08 -0.66 5.12
C TYR A 424 22.87 -0.71 4.19
N ASP A 425 23.03 -0.20 2.98
CA ASP A 425 22.07 -0.33 1.89
C ASP A 425 22.65 -1.25 0.79
N PRO A 426 22.07 -2.43 0.55
CA PRO A 426 22.63 -3.39 -0.41
C PRO A 426 22.65 -2.85 -1.84
N LEU A 427 21.69 -2.00 -2.23
CA LEU A 427 21.62 -1.45 -3.59
C LEU A 427 22.69 -0.38 -3.81
N ALA A 428 22.86 0.55 -2.87
CA ALA A 428 23.91 1.55 -2.93
C ALA A 428 25.31 0.92 -2.93
N GLN A 429 25.53 -0.09 -2.07
CA GLN A 429 26.79 -0.83 -2.04
C GLN A 429 27.06 -1.61 -3.33
N PHE A 430 26.03 -2.24 -3.89
CA PHE A 430 26.12 -2.95 -5.16
C PHE A 430 26.51 -2.01 -6.30
N LEU A 431 25.79 -0.91 -6.48
CA LEU A 431 26.05 0.06 -7.55
C LEU A 431 27.42 0.75 -7.36
N ALA A 432 27.79 1.10 -6.13
CA ALA A 432 29.14 1.61 -5.84
C ALA A 432 30.23 0.59 -6.16
N ASN A 433 30.01 -0.70 -5.88
CA ASN A 433 30.92 -1.75 -6.31
C ASN A 433 31.00 -1.87 -7.84
N ARG A 434 29.96 -1.49 -8.60
CA ARG A 434 29.99 -1.46 -10.08
C ARG A 434 30.65 -0.19 -10.65
N GLY A 435 31.02 0.74 -9.79
CA GLY A 435 31.75 1.95 -10.15
C GLY A 435 30.89 3.21 -10.27
N TYR A 436 29.64 3.15 -9.81
CA TYR A 436 28.73 4.29 -9.81
C TYR A 436 28.89 5.12 -8.54
N ALA A 437 28.80 6.44 -8.65
CA ALA A 437 28.35 7.24 -7.50
C ALA A 437 26.85 6.98 -7.29
N VAL A 438 26.42 6.87 -6.04
CA VAL A 438 25.02 6.64 -5.69
C VAL A 438 24.54 7.72 -4.75
N LEU A 439 23.47 8.42 -5.13
CA LEU A 439 22.85 9.43 -4.30
C LEU A 439 21.42 9.05 -3.95
N GLN A 440 21.11 9.12 -2.66
CA GLN A 440 19.81 8.88 -2.06
C GLN A 440 19.28 10.17 -1.42
N PRO A 441 18.56 11.03 -2.18
CA PRO A 441 18.02 12.28 -1.66
C PRO A 441 16.73 12.06 -0.88
N ASN A 442 16.63 12.69 0.30
CA ASN A 442 15.36 12.84 1.03
C ASN A 442 14.70 14.15 0.61
N PHE A 443 14.10 14.15 -0.59
CA PHE A 443 13.41 15.30 -1.19
C PHE A 443 12.27 15.82 -0.30
N ARG A 444 11.81 17.07 -0.51
CA ARG A 444 10.69 17.63 0.27
C ARG A 444 9.48 16.69 0.23
N GLY A 445 8.77 16.54 1.34
CA GLY A 445 7.77 15.47 1.49
C GLY A 445 8.29 14.19 2.15
N SER A 446 9.62 14.01 2.27
CA SER A 446 10.16 12.97 3.16
C SER A 446 9.79 13.24 4.62
N THR A 447 9.54 12.19 5.39
CA THR A 447 9.19 12.30 6.82
C THR A 447 10.41 12.58 7.69
N GLY A 448 10.20 12.97 8.95
CA GLY A 448 11.27 13.04 9.95
C GLY A 448 12.01 14.38 10.04
N TYR A 449 11.67 15.37 9.23
CA TYR A 449 12.34 16.69 9.19
C TYR A 449 11.42 17.85 9.61
N GLY A 450 10.27 17.55 10.22
CA GLY A 450 9.24 18.52 10.61
C GLY A 450 8.13 18.69 9.56
N LYS A 451 6.99 19.24 9.99
CA LYS A 451 5.82 19.41 9.11
C LYS A 451 6.05 20.38 7.97
N ALA A 452 6.88 21.41 8.15
CA ALA A 452 7.21 22.33 7.08
C ALA A 452 7.88 21.60 5.90
N PHE A 453 8.84 20.71 6.18
CA PHE A 453 9.52 19.92 5.16
C PHE A 453 8.58 18.87 4.52
N LEU A 454 7.77 18.20 5.34
CA LEU A 454 6.78 17.21 4.88
C LEU A 454 5.69 17.85 4.00
N ASN A 455 5.14 18.98 4.41
CA ASN A 455 4.02 19.63 3.72
C ASN A 455 4.47 20.46 2.51
N ALA A 456 5.76 20.83 2.44
CA ALA A 456 6.33 21.43 1.23
C ALA A 456 6.27 20.50 0.00
N GLY A 457 5.98 19.21 0.19
CA GLY A 457 5.70 18.26 -0.90
C GLY A 457 4.23 18.16 -1.32
N ASN A 458 3.30 18.83 -0.63
CA ASN A 458 1.87 18.70 -0.95
C ASN A 458 1.57 19.25 -2.36
N LYS A 459 0.98 18.41 -3.22
CA LYS A 459 0.63 18.72 -4.63
C LYS A 459 1.84 18.99 -5.53
N GLU A 460 3.05 18.65 -5.09
CA GLU A 460 4.31 18.97 -5.77
C GLU A 460 4.93 17.76 -6.52
N TRP A 461 4.14 16.72 -6.79
CA TRP A 461 4.58 15.57 -7.59
C TRP A 461 4.89 15.99 -9.04
N GLY A 462 5.81 15.27 -9.69
CA GLY A 462 6.01 15.34 -11.15
C GLY A 462 6.61 16.65 -11.62
N ARG A 463 5.78 17.62 -12.00
CA ARG A 463 6.23 18.96 -12.44
C ARG A 463 6.43 19.93 -11.29
N GLY A 464 6.13 19.51 -10.06
CA GLY A 464 6.29 20.30 -8.86
C GLY A 464 7.70 20.21 -8.24
N ALA A 465 7.86 20.90 -7.13
CA ALA A 465 9.11 21.10 -6.44
C ALA A 465 9.73 19.81 -5.86
N MET A 466 8.94 18.75 -5.61
CA MET A 466 9.51 17.45 -5.16
C MET A 466 10.43 16.84 -6.23
N GLN A 467 10.04 16.93 -7.50
CA GLN A 467 10.89 16.46 -8.60
C GLN A 467 12.04 17.44 -8.88
N HIS A 468 11.82 18.73 -8.64
CA HIS A 468 12.90 19.73 -8.74
C HIS A 468 14.00 19.47 -7.72
N ASP A 469 13.70 19.01 -6.50
CA ASP A 469 14.73 18.63 -5.53
C ASP A 469 15.64 17.52 -6.04
N ILE A 470 15.08 16.55 -6.78
CA ILE A 470 15.84 15.45 -7.40
C ILE A 470 16.67 15.98 -8.58
N THR A 471 16.10 16.89 -9.37
CA THR A 471 16.77 17.59 -10.47
C THR A 471 17.96 18.41 -9.96
N ASP A 472 17.79 19.10 -8.84
CA ASP A 472 18.81 19.94 -8.21
C ASP A 472 19.91 19.08 -7.57
N ALA A 473 19.58 17.86 -7.12
CA ALA A 473 20.57 16.87 -6.71
C ALA A 473 21.54 16.49 -7.83
N VAL A 474 21.02 16.27 -9.04
CA VAL A 474 21.83 15.98 -10.24
C VAL A 474 22.78 17.14 -10.53
N ASN A 475 22.23 18.36 -10.57
CA ASN A 475 23.03 19.56 -10.86
C ASN A 475 24.10 19.78 -9.81
N TRP A 476 23.77 19.60 -8.51
CA TRP A 476 24.75 19.69 -7.43
C TRP A 476 25.89 18.69 -7.60
N LEU A 477 25.61 17.44 -7.96
CA LEU A 477 26.65 16.44 -8.21
C LEU A 477 27.56 16.81 -9.39
N ILE A 478 27.01 17.42 -10.45
CA ILE A 478 27.78 17.90 -11.60
C ILE A 478 28.66 19.09 -11.19
N ASP A 479 28.11 20.05 -10.45
CA ASP A 479 28.80 21.26 -10.01
C ASP A 479 29.96 20.95 -9.04
N GLU A 480 29.78 19.96 -8.16
CA GLU A 480 30.84 19.42 -7.30
C GLU A 480 31.89 18.59 -8.09
N GLY A 481 31.68 18.40 -9.39
CA GLY A 481 32.55 17.60 -10.26
C GLY A 481 32.46 16.10 -10.03
N ILE A 482 31.48 15.63 -9.25
CA ILE A 482 31.31 14.22 -8.90
C ILE A 482 30.69 13.44 -10.06
N ALA A 483 29.60 13.94 -10.65
CA ALA A 483 28.87 13.25 -11.70
C ALA A 483 29.34 13.65 -13.10
N ASP A 484 29.44 12.66 -13.99
CA ASP A 484 29.55 12.90 -15.43
C ASP A 484 28.15 13.20 -15.99
N PRO A 485 27.92 14.40 -16.59
CA PRO A 485 26.60 14.81 -17.05
C PRO A 485 26.02 13.91 -18.15
N GLU A 486 26.86 13.14 -18.87
CA GLU A 486 26.40 12.24 -19.93
C GLU A 486 26.11 10.81 -19.42
N ARG A 487 26.37 10.53 -18.14
CA ARG A 487 26.29 9.17 -17.56
C ARG A 487 25.53 9.15 -16.24
N ILE A 488 24.34 9.76 -16.23
CA ILE A 488 23.46 9.82 -15.05
C ILE A 488 22.24 8.92 -15.27
N GLY A 489 22.01 7.99 -14.34
CA GLY A 489 20.80 7.18 -14.28
C GLY A 489 19.90 7.57 -13.13
N ILE A 490 18.63 7.18 -13.21
CA ILE A 490 17.64 7.31 -12.14
C ILE A 490 16.93 5.97 -11.94
N ALA A 491 16.71 5.58 -10.69
CA ALA A 491 16.00 4.37 -10.33
C ALA A 491 15.20 4.57 -9.04
N GLY A 492 14.10 3.84 -8.90
CA GLY A 492 13.33 3.86 -7.67
C GLY A 492 12.13 2.93 -7.70
N GLY A 493 11.56 2.69 -6.51
CA GLY A 493 10.39 1.85 -6.32
C GLY A 493 9.16 2.64 -5.89
N SER A 494 7.96 2.26 -6.34
CA SER A 494 6.70 2.92 -5.94
C SER A 494 6.71 4.40 -6.34
N TYR A 495 6.58 5.35 -5.40
CA TYR A 495 6.83 6.78 -5.70
C TYR A 495 8.20 7.02 -6.36
N GLY A 496 9.25 6.29 -5.97
CA GLY A 496 10.56 6.39 -6.63
C GLY A 496 10.53 5.91 -8.08
N GLY A 497 9.65 4.97 -8.41
CA GLY A 497 9.37 4.55 -9.79
C GLY A 497 8.65 5.65 -10.57
N TYR A 498 7.62 6.27 -9.96
CA TYR A 498 7.00 7.48 -10.50
C TYR A 498 8.02 8.61 -10.73
N ALA A 499 8.91 8.88 -9.77
CA ALA A 499 9.95 9.91 -9.89
C ALA A 499 10.98 9.58 -10.97
N THR A 500 11.23 8.29 -11.22
CA THR A 500 12.03 7.79 -12.35
C THR A 500 11.35 8.14 -13.68
N LEU A 501 10.06 7.81 -13.82
CA LEU A 501 9.26 8.14 -15.01
C LEU A 501 9.15 9.66 -15.20
N ALA A 502 8.89 10.42 -14.13
CA ALA A 502 8.81 11.87 -14.13
C ALA A 502 10.15 12.52 -14.54
N GLY A 503 11.28 12.00 -14.03
CA GLY A 503 12.61 12.45 -14.42
C GLY A 503 12.86 12.30 -15.91
N LEU A 504 12.47 11.16 -16.50
CA LEU A 504 12.60 10.93 -17.94
C LEU A 504 11.58 11.70 -18.78
N ALA A 505 10.41 12.01 -18.25
CA ALA A 505 9.34 12.72 -18.98
C ALA A 505 9.52 14.25 -18.96
N PHE A 506 9.97 14.81 -17.83
CA PHE A 506 10.01 16.26 -17.60
C PHE A 506 11.41 16.87 -17.66
N THR A 507 12.46 16.07 -17.44
CA THR A 507 13.87 16.48 -17.53
C THR A 507 14.71 15.44 -18.31
N PRO A 508 14.27 15.02 -19.52
CA PRO A 508 14.90 13.92 -20.27
C PRO A 508 16.38 14.15 -20.58
N GLU A 509 16.84 15.39 -20.64
CA GLU A 509 18.21 15.76 -20.94
C GLU A 509 19.21 15.43 -19.83
N LEU A 510 18.75 15.32 -18.58
CA LEU A 510 19.61 15.04 -17.42
C LEU A 510 19.99 13.57 -17.29
N TYR A 511 19.18 12.68 -17.86
CA TYR A 511 19.31 11.25 -17.65
C TYR A 511 19.72 10.54 -18.93
N ALA A 512 20.58 9.54 -18.79
CA ALA A 512 20.97 8.64 -19.86
C ALA A 512 20.14 7.34 -19.85
N ALA A 513 19.55 6.96 -18.72
CA ALA A 513 18.66 5.79 -18.60
C ALA A 513 17.83 5.83 -17.30
N GLY A 514 16.68 5.14 -17.27
CA GLY A 514 15.85 4.97 -16.05
C GLY A 514 15.47 3.52 -15.75
N PHE A 515 15.36 3.17 -14.47
CA PHE A 515 14.93 1.84 -14.00
C PHE A 515 13.78 1.97 -13.01
N ASP A 516 12.56 1.74 -13.49
CA ASP A 516 11.30 1.89 -12.76
C ASP A 516 10.85 0.55 -12.14
N ILE A 517 10.60 0.56 -10.83
CA ILE A 517 10.09 -0.61 -10.08
C ILE A 517 8.72 -0.26 -9.51
N VAL A 518 7.67 -0.90 -10.01
CA VAL A 518 6.27 -0.71 -9.55
C VAL A 518 5.86 0.76 -9.42
N GLY A 519 6.30 1.61 -10.36
CA GLY A 519 5.98 3.03 -10.38
C GLY A 519 4.60 3.32 -11.00
N PRO A 520 3.75 4.14 -10.37
CA PRO A 520 2.56 4.63 -11.05
C PRO A 520 2.97 5.56 -12.19
N SER A 521 2.37 5.40 -13.36
CA SER A 521 2.67 6.23 -14.53
C SER A 521 1.61 7.31 -14.77
N ASN A 522 0.42 7.14 -14.17
CA ASN A 522 -0.65 8.14 -14.19
C ASN A 522 -1.31 8.25 -12.81
N ILE A 523 -1.35 9.47 -12.28
CA ILE A 523 -1.82 9.71 -10.92
C ILE A 523 -3.34 9.50 -10.80
N ILE A 524 -4.10 9.79 -11.85
CA ILE A 524 -5.56 9.61 -11.84
C ILE A 524 -5.92 8.11 -11.77
N THR A 525 -5.26 7.28 -12.57
CA THR A 525 -5.51 5.83 -12.55
C THR A 525 -5.01 5.19 -11.25
N LEU A 526 -3.90 5.67 -10.68
CA LEU A 526 -3.47 5.31 -9.33
C LEU A 526 -4.56 5.62 -8.29
N LEU A 527 -5.05 6.87 -8.23
CA LEU A 527 -6.01 7.30 -7.22
C LEU A 527 -7.37 6.59 -7.36
N ASN A 528 -7.74 6.15 -8.57
CA ASN A 528 -8.93 5.33 -8.81
C ASN A 528 -8.77 3.86 -8.42
N SER A 529 -7.54 3.37 -8.24
CA SER A 529 -7.25 1.94 -8.04
C SER A 529 -6.67 1.60 -6.66
N ILE A 530 -6.71 2.56 -5.72
CA ILE A 530 -6.24 2.35 -4.35
C ILE A 530 -6.96 1.16 -3.68
N PRO A 531 -6.28 0.37 -2.84
CA PRO A 531 -6.91 -0.73 -2.13
C PRO A 531 -8.12 -0.26 -1.30
N PRO A 532 -9.20 -1.07 -1.17
CA PRO A 532 -10.38 -0.68 -0.40
C PRO A 532 -10.07 -0.22 1.03
N TYR A 533 -9.15 -0.89 1.72
CA TYR A 533 -8.74 -0.56 3.09
C TYR A 533 -7.99 0.78 3.23
N TRP A 534 -7.72 1.48 2.12
CA TRP A 534 -7.22 2.86 2.12
C TRP A 534 -8.33 3.90 1.99
N ALA A 535 -9.58 3.50 1.72
CA ALA A 535 -10.70 4.43 1.53
C ALA A 535 -10.85 5.45 2.68
N PRO A 536 -10.74 5.07 3.97
CA PRO A 536 -10.77 6.04 5.08
C PRO A 536 -9.64 7.08 5.04
N MET A 537 -8.51 6.76 4.41
CA MET A 537 -7.33 7.64 4.28
C MET A 537 -7.29 8.38 2.94
N LYS A 538 -8.25 8.17 2.03
CA LYS A 538 -8.27 8.79 0.70
C LYS A 538 -8.13 10.31 0.76
N LYS A 539 -8.73 10.96 1.77
CA LYS A 539 -8.67 12.42 1.91
C LYS A 539 -7.24 12.96 2.07
N ILE A 540 -6.33 12.18 2.65
CA ILE A 540 -4.90 12.54 2.72
C ILE A 540 -4.33 12.66 1.30
N PHE A 541 -4.70 11.77 0.38
CA PHE A 541 -4.27 11.86 -1.02
C PHE A 541 -4.88 13.07 -1.73
N ASP A 542 -6.16 13.38 -1.48
CA ASP A 542 -6.79 14.57 -2.06
C ASP A 542 -6.03 15.85 -1.62
N VAL A 543 -5.60 15.93 -0.36
CA VAL A 543 -4.83 17.09 0.16
C VAL A 543 -3.40 17.11 -0.35
N ARG A 544 -2.70 15.98 -0.27
CA ARG A 544 -1.24 15.92 -0.48
C ARG A 544 -0.83 15.64 -1.92
N VAL A 545 -1.74 15.12 -2.75
CA VAL A 545 -1.49 14.80 -4.16
C VAL A 545 -2.40 15.63 -5.06
N GLY A 546 -3.72 15.59 -4.81
CA GLY A 546 -4.72 16.42 -5.49
C GLY A 546 -6.11 15.76 -5.51
N ASP A 547 -7.17 16.57 -5.48
CA ASP A 547 -8.56 16.11 -5.52
C ASP A 547 -9.06 15.94 -6.96
N MET A 548 -9.31 14.69 -7.38
CA MET A 548 -9.81 14.39 -8.73
C MET A 548 -11.19 14.97 -9.04
N ASN A 549 -11.95 15.39 -8.02
CA ASN A 549 -13.27 16.02 -8.19
C ASN A 549 -13.17 17.53 -8.40
N ASP A 550 -12.03 18.15 -8.09
CA ASP A 550 -11.76 19.54 -8.45
C ASP A 550 -11.22 19.59 -9.89
N PRO A 551 -11.86 20.32 -10.82
CA PRO A 551 -11.42 20.37 -12.22
C PRO A 551 -10.00 20.91 -12.43
N GLU A 552 -9.55 21.87 -11.63
CA GLU A 552 -8.21 22.45 -11.74
C GLU A 552 -7.17 21.50 -11.17
N GLU A 553 -7.46 20.85 -10.03
CA GLU A 553 -6.56 19.85 -9.48
C GLU A 553 -6.51 18.60 -10.35
N ARG A 554 -7.64 18.16 -10.91
CA ARG A 554 -7.64 17.08 -11.90
C ARG A 554 -6.73 17.40 -13.09
N LYS A 555 -6.80 18.61 -13.62
CA LYS A 555 -5.90 19.06 -14.69
C LYS A 555 -4.43 19.07 -14.23
N MET A 556 -4.16 19.52 -13.00
CA MET A 556 -2.82 19.43 -12.40
C MET A 556 -2.33 17.98 -12.35
N LEU A 557 -3.16 17.03 -11.90
CA LEU A 557 -2.83 15.60 -11.86
C LEU A 557 -2.54 15.04 -13.26
N GLU A 558 -3.29 15.47 -14.29
CA GLU A 558 -3.01 15.14 -15.70
C GLU A 558 -1.66 15.70 -16.14
N GLU A 559 -1.36 16.96 -15.81
CA GLU A 559 -0.08 17.60 -16.13
C GLU A 559 1.11 17.02 -15.38
N GLN A 560 0.88 16.42 -14.21
CA GLN A 560 1.89 15.76 -13.38
C GLN A 560 2.05 14.27 -13.70
N SER A 561 1.22 13.68 -14.57
CA SER A 561 1.28 12.25 -14.92
C SER A 561 2.30 11.99 -16.05
N PRO A 562 3.41 11.26 -15.81
CA PRO A 562 4.42 10.99 -16.84
C PRO A 562 3.89 10.32 -18.11
N LEU A 563 2.86 9.48 -18.00
CA LEU A 563 2.21 8.84 -19.14
C LEU A 563 1.73 9.84 -20.20
N ASN A 564 1.25 11.01 -19.78
CA ASN A 564 0.73 12.04 -20.69
C ASN A 564 1.83 12.79 -21.46
N TYR A 565 3.10 12.47 -21.17
CA TYR A 565 4.29 13.04 -21.79
C TYR A 565 5.25 11.92 -22.25
N ALA A 566 4.72 10.73 -22.54
CA ALA A 566 5.51 9.58 -22.98
C ALA A 566 6.37 9.89 -24.22
N GLU A 567 5.96 10.84 -25.06
CA GLU A 567 6.74 11.32 -26.19
C GLU A 567 8.09 11.95 -25.80
N ASN A 568 8.19 12.54 -24.60
CA ASN A 568 9.41 13.14 -24.09
C ASN A 568 10.40 12.11 -23.53
N ILE A 569 9.92 10.92 -23.17
CA ILE A 569 10.74 9.80 -22.71
C ILE A 569 11.49 9.24 -23.93
N THR A 570 12.63 9.86 -24.22
CA THR A 570 13.51 9.53 -25.35
C THR A 570 14.67 8.63 -24.95
N LYS A 571 14.90 8.48 -23.63
CA LYS A 571 15.98 7.71 -23.04
C LYS A 571 15.51 6.27 -22.76
N PRO A 572 16.41 5.28 -22.76
CA PRO A 572 16.08 3.90 -22.42
C PRO A 572 15.43 3.78 -21.04
N LEU A 573 14.37 2.97 -20.95
CA LEU A 573 13.64 2.67 -19.73
C LEU A 573 13.53 1.16 -19.51
N PHE A 574 13.79 0.71 -18.29
CA PHE A 574 13.46 -0.63 -17.84
C PHE A 574 12.31 -0.56 -16.83
N VAL A 575 11.24 -1.32 -17.04
CA VAL A 575 10.07 -1.37 -16.14
C VAL A 575 10.00 -2.75 -15.46
N VAL A 576 9.77 -2.77 -14.16
CA VAL A 576 9.59 -3.99 -13.35
C VAL A 576 8.26 -3.94 -12.61
N GLN A 577 7.46 -4.99 -12.71
CA GLN A 577 6.14 -5.07 -12.09
C GLN A 577 5.85 -6.44 -11.46
N GLY A 578 5.20 -6.46 -10.29
CA GLY A 578 4.56 -7.67 -9.76
C GLY A 578 3.09 -7.70 -10.15
N ALA A 579 2.60 -8.85 -10.64
CA ALA A 579 1.24 -8.96 -11.16
C ALA A 579 0.14 -8.82 -10.08
N ASN A 580 0.45 -9.20 -8.84
CA ASN A 580 -0.49 -9.18 -7.71
C ASN A 580 -0.44 -7.89 -6.89
N ASP A 581 0.21 -6.83 -7.39
CA ASP A 581 0.40 -5.57 -6.67
C ASP A 581 -0.96 -4.91 -6.36
N PRO A 582 -1.35 -4.79 -5.07
CA PRO A 582 -2.62 -4.19 -4.74
C PRO A 582 -2.57 -2.65 -4.74
N ARG A 583 -1.37 -2.05 -4.66
CA ARG A 583 -1.15 -0.61 -4.46
C ARG A 583 -0.97 0.12 -5.79
N VAL A 584 -0.07 -0.38 -6.63
CA VAL A 584 0.21 0.13 -7.97
C VAL A 584 -0.09 -1.01 -8.93
N LYS A 585 -1.33 -1.04 -9.43
CA LYS A 585 -1.80 -2.13 -10.29
C LYS A 585 -0.89 -2.30 -11.50
N GLN A 586 -0.73 -3.53 -11.97
CA GLN A 586 0.06 -3.83 -13.17
C GLN A 586 -0.30 -2.94 -14.38
N ALA A 587 -1.57 -2.54 -14.49
CA ALA A 587 -2.05 -1.62 -15.51
C ALA A 587 -1.25 -0.30 -15.60
N GLU A 588 -0.68 0.18 -14.49
CA GLU A 588 0.20 1.35 -14.46
C GLU A 588 1.51 1.13 -15.24
N SER A 589 2.10 -0.06 -15.12
CA SER A 589 3.29 -0.43 -15.90
C SER A 589 2.92 -0.74 -17.34
N ASP A 590 1.81 -1.46 -17.57
CA ASP A 590 1.38 -1.83 -18.92
C ASP A 590 1.09 -0.60 -19.81
N GLN A 591 0.49 0.47 -19.26
CA GLN A 591 0.15 1.68 -20.03
C GLN A 591 1.37 2.45 -20.51
N ILE A 592 2.40 2.60 -19.66
CA ILE A 592 3.63 3.28 -20.08
C ILE A 592 4.42 2.41 -21.06
N VAL A 593 4.43 1.09 -20.89
CA VAL A 593 5.08 0.16 -21.81
C VAL A 593 4.47 0.23 -23.20
N VAL A 594 3.14 0.19 -23.28
CA VAL A 594 2.41 0.30 -24.55
C VAL A 594 2.65 1.65 -25.21
N ALA A 595 2.58 2.76 -24.44
CA ALA A 595 2.82 4.09 -24.98
C ALA A 595 4.22 4.23 -25.61
N LEU A 596 5.26 3.77 -24.91
CA LEU A 596 6.64 3.87 -25.37
C LEU A 596 6.95 2.92 -26.52
N ARG A 597 6.38 1.72 -26.52
CA ARG A 597 6.45 0.79 -27.66
C ARG A 597 5.87 1.43 -28.91
N ASP A 598 4.67 2.01 -28.83
CA ASP A 598 3.96 2.58 -29.98
C ASP A 598 4.68 3.83 -30.54
N LEU A 599 5.45 4.51 -29.69
CA LEU A 599 6.36 5.60 -30.07
C LEU A 599 7.73 5.11 -30.60
N GLY A 600 7.99 3.79 -30.61
CA GLY A 600 9.25 3.21 -31.05
C GLY A 600 10.44 3.54 -30.12
N ARG A 601 10.19 3.71 -28.82
CA ARG A 601 11.23 3.98 -27.81
C ARG A 601 11.90 2.69 -27.33
N GLU A 602 13.14 2.81 -26.85
CA GLU A 602 13.86 1.70 -26.26
C GLU A 602 13.31 1.41 -24.86
N ILE A 603 12.59 0.30 -24.73
CA ILE A 603 11.99 -0.13 -23.47
C ILE A 603 12.12 -1.64 -23.27
N GLU A 604 12.41 -2.03 -22.03
CA GLU A 604 12.42 -3.42 -21.57
C GLU A 604 11.42 -3.58 -20.43
N TYR A 605 10.72 -4.72 -20.36
CA TYR A 605 9.67 -4.97 -19.38
C TYR A 605 9.80 -6.34 -18.72
N MET A 606 9.75 -6.36 -17.39
CA MET A 606 9.80 -7.57 -16.56
C MET A 606 8.57 -7.65 -15.67
N VAL A 607 7.85 -8.78 -15.73
CA VAL A 607 6.68 -9.05 -14.89
C VAL A 607 6.84 -10.36 -14.13
N ALA A 608 6.57 -10.34 -12.82
CA ALA A 608 6.53 -11.53 -11.99
C ALA A 608 5.09 -11.85 -11.53
N GLU A 609 4.53 -12.94 -12.06
CA GLU A 609 3.17 -13.43 -11.77
C GLU A 609 2.96 -13.84 -10.30
N ASP A 610 4.04 -14.13 -9.57
CA ASP A 610 4.05 -14.61 -8.18
C ASP A 610 4.50 -13.53 -7.17
N GLU A 611 4.55 -12.27 -7.59
CA GLU A 611 4.93 -11.11 -6.79
C GLU A 611 3.87 -10.00 -6.79
N GLY A 612 3.98 -9.09 -5.82
CA GLY A 612 3.12 -7.92 -5.67
C GLY A 612 3.92 -6.63 -5.72
N HIS A 613 3.79 -5.77 -4.70
CA HIS A 613 4.47 -4.48 -4.61
C HIS A 613 5.99 -4.61 -4.31
N GLY A 614 6.73 -5.20 -5.26
CA GLY A 614 8.16 -5.54 -5.17
C GLY A 614 8.43 -7.04 -5.06
N PHE A 615 9.67 -7.44 -5.37
CA PHE A 615 10.05 -8.87 -5.49
C PHE A 615 10.57 -9.44 -4.16
N ALA A 616 9.76 -10.30 -3.54
CA ALA A 616 10.08 -10.98 -2.29
C ALA A 616 11.00 -12.18 -2.52
N GLY A 617 10.67 -12.99 -3.53
CA GLY A 617 11.30 -14.27 -3.82
C GLY A 617 12.75 -14.10 -4.26
N LEU A 618 13.61 -14.98 -3.81
CA LEU A 618 15.05 -14.92 -4.05
C LEU A 618 15.39 -14.85 -5.55
N GLU A 619 14.86 -15.79 -6.34
CA GLU A 619 15.17 -15.87 -7.77
C GLU A 619 14.63 -14.66 -8.56
N ASN A 620 13.45 -14.15 -8.21
CA ASN A 620 12.88 -12.94 -8.81
C ASN A 620 13.72 -11.71 -8.49
N ARG A 621 14.06 -11.54 -7.20
CA ARG A 621 14.92 -10.44 -6.74
C ARG A 621 16.28 -10.47 -7.43
N LEU A 622 16.93 -11.63 -7.53
CA LEU A 622 18.21 -11.78 -8.22
C LEU A 622 18.09 -11.50 -9.73
N ALA A 623 17.01 -11.96 -10.38
CA ALA A 623 16.79 -11.70 -11.80
C ALA A 623 16.62 -10.20 -12.09
N MET A 624 15.87 -9.48 -11.24
CA MET A 624 15.76 -8.02 -11.31
C MET A 624 17.12 -7.34 -11.14
N MET A 625 17.99 -7.84 -10.25
CA MET A 625 19.33 -7.27 -10.06
C MET A 625 20.28 -7.57 -11.24
N VAL A 626 20.15 -8.73 -11.89
CA VAL A 626 20.82 -8.99 -13.17
C VAL A 626 20.37 -7.96 -14.22
N ALA A 627 19.06 -7.75 -14.34
CA ALA A 627 18.48 -6.79 -15.28
C ALA A 627 19.04 -5.37 -15.06
N MET A 628 18.98 -4.89 -13.82
CA MET A 628 19.46 -3.56 -13.44
C MET A 628 20.95 -3.37 -13.73
N GLU A 629 21.76 -4.38 -13.39
CA GLU A 629 23.20 -4.33 -13.61
C GLU A 629 23.55 -4.29 -15.11
N GLU A 630 22.97 -5.21 -15.90
CA GLU A 630 23.18 -5.28 -17.35
C GLU A 630 22.70 -3.99 -18.04
N PHE A 631 21.52 -3.48 -17.64
CA PHE A 631 20.92 -2.26 -18.17
C PHE A 631 21.78 -1.02 -17.92
N PHE A 632 22.17 -0.75 -16.67
CA PHE A 632 23.02 0.39 -16.38
C PHE A 632 24.43 0.24 -16.95
N ALA A 633 25.00 -0.96 -17.00
CA ALA A 633 26.29 -1.16 -17.66
C ALA A 633 26.23 -0.84 -19.16
N LYS A 634 25.15 -1.25 -19.85
CA LYS A 634 24.92 -0.95 -21.26
C LYS A 634 24.83 0.56 -21.52
N HIS A 635 24.08 1.29 -20.69
CA HIS A 635 23.75 2.69 -20.94
C HIS A 635 24.69 3.71 -20.27
N LEU A 636 25.23 3.41 -19.08
CA LEU A 636 26.11 4.28 -18.30
C LEU A 636 27.58 3.84 -18.30
N LYS A 637 27.90 2.70 -18.94
CA LYS A 637 29.27 2.17 -19.08
C LYS A 637 29.97 1.82 -17.77
N GLY A 638 29.21 1.41 -16.75
CA GLY A 638 29.78 0.84 -15.53
C GLY A 638 30.26 -0.60 -15.72
N ARG A 639 30.92 -1.13 -14.68
CA ARG A 639 31.33 -2.54 -14.65
C ARG A 639 30.12 -3.41 -14.34
N TYR A 640 30.14 -4.66 -14.79
CA TYR A 640 29.12 -5.64 -14.44
C TYR A 640 29.69 -7.05 -14.42
N GLN A 641 29.01 -7.94 -13.71
CA GLN A 641 29.29 -9.37 -13.74
C GLN A 641 28.67 -9.98 -15.01
N GLU A 642 29.50 -10.52 -15.91
CA GLU A 642 29.03 -11.17 -17.14
C GLU A 642 28.38 -12.53 -16.89
N ASP A 643 28.93 -13.29 -15.94
CA ASP A 643 28.44 -14.64 -15.65
C ASP A 643 27.10 -14.57 -14.89
N VAL A 644 26.13 -15.34 -15.38
CA VAL A 644 24.84 -15.58 -14.74
C VAL A 644 24.64 -17.08 -14.69
N ARG A 645 24.38 -17.65 -13.50
CA ARG A 645 24.11 -19.09 -13.39
C ARG A 645 22.90 -19.49 -14.23
N TYR A 646 22.91 -20.71 -14.74
CA TYR A 646 21.94 -21.19 -15.73
C TYR A 646 20.49 -21.02 -15.28
N GLU A 647 20.17 -21.45 -14.06
CA GLU A 647 18.80 -21.41 -13.51
C GLU A 647 18.31 -19.98 -13.33
N LEU A 648 19.20 -19.07 -12.91
CA LEU A 648 18.89 -17.65 -12.77
C LEU A 648 18.66 -17.00 -14.14
N LYS A 649 19.44 -17.38 -15.16
CA LYS A 649 19.22 -16.88 -16.53
C LYS A 649 17.92 -17.40 -17.11
N GLU A 650 17.54 -18.65 -16.85
CA GLU A 650 16.22 -19.18 -17.20
C GLU A 650 15.09 -18.40 -16.51
N ARG A 651 15.23 -18.12 -15.20
CA ARG A 651 14.23 -17.31 -14.48
C ARG A 651 14.16 -15.90 -15.04
N TYR A 652 15.30 -15.22 -15.23
CA TYR A 652 15.40 -13.90 -15.85
C TYR A 652 14.65 -13.86 -17.19
N ASN A 653 14.96 -14.78 -18.11
CA ASN A 653 14.31 -14.84 -19.43
C ASN A 653 12.80 -15.09 -19.33
N LYS A 654 12.34 -15.85 -18.32
CA LYS A 654 10.91 -16.13 -18.10
C LYS A 654 10.15 -14.90 -17.60
N LEU A 655 10.80 -14.02 -16.83
CA LEU A 655 10.19 -12.79 -16.33
C LEU A 655 10.14 -11.68 -17.38
N MET A 656 11.02 -11.73 -18.39
CA MET A 656 11.00 -10.76 -19.48
C MET A 656 9.75 -10.93 -20.34
N VAL A 657 9.07 -9.82 -20.61
CA VAL A 657 7.86 -9.76 -21.41
C VAL A 657 8.19 -9.24 -22.80
N ASP A 658 7.68 -9.90 -23.85
CA ASP A 658 7.65 -9.31 -25.18
C ASP A 658 6.66 -8.15 -25.18
N ILE A 659 7.17 -6.92 -25.23
CA ILE A 659 6.38 -5.69 -25.19
C ILE A 659 5.31 -5.64 -26.30
N ASN A 660 5.51 -6.36 -27.40
CA ASN A 660 4.53 -6.44 -28.50
C ASN A 660 3.29 -7.28 -28.13
N THR A 661 3.38 -8.12 -27.10
CA THR A 661 2.25 -8.89 -26.57
C THR A 661 1.48 -8.17 -25.48
N VAL A 662 2.05 -7.08 -24.92
CA VAL A 662 1.37 -6.28 -23.90
C VAL A 662 0.22 -5.54 -24.55
N THR A 663 -0.99 -5.91 -24.15
CA THR A 663 -2.20 -5.20 -24.51
C THR A 663 -2.73 -4.54 -23.27
N LEU A 664 -3.02 -3.25 -23.37
CA LEU A 664 -3.92 -2.67 -22.39
C LEU A 664 -5.25 -3.43 -22.46
N PRO A 665 -5.89 -3.72 -21.31
CA PRO A 665 -7.30 -4.03 -21.35
C PRO A 665 -7.93 -2.94 -22.20
N VAL A 666 -8.75 -3.34 -23.18
CA VAL A 666 -9.56 -2.36 -23.90
C VAL A 666 -10.39 -1.72 -22.79
N ARG A 667 -9.92 -0.59 -22.26
CA ARG A 667 -10.82 0.47 -21.85
C ARG A 667 -11.67 0.59 -23.08
N GLU A 668 -12.90 0.12 -22.99
CA GLU A 668 -13.88 0.71 -23.83
C GLU A 668 -13.80 2.18 -23.46
N THR A 669 -13.03 2.93 -24.25
CA THR A 669 -13.43 4.26 -24.63
C THR A 669 -14.82 4.03 -25.17
N THR A 670 -15.81 4.02 -24.28
CA THR A 670 -17.15 4.33 -24.64
C THR A 670 -17.06 5.79 -25.05
N SER A 671 -16.66 5.98 -26.32
CA SER A 671 -17.27 6.97 -27.21
C SER A 671 -18.77 6.65 -27.41
N ALA A 672 -19.38 6.01 -26.43
CA ALA A 672 -20.77 5.68 -26.38
C ALA A 672 -21.42 7.01 -26.04
N GLU A 673 -22.10 7.57 -27.03
CA GLU A 673 -22.79 8.85 -26.88
C GLU A 673 -23.65 8.79 -25.62
N LYS A 674 -23.61 9.86 -24.82
CA LYS A 674 -24.48 9.96 -23.65
C LYS A 674 -25.90 10.13 -24.17
N VAL A 675 -26.80 9.20 -23.83
CA VAL A 675 -28.20 9.28 -24.26
C VAL A 675 -29.00 10.02 -23.21
N PHE A 676 -29.73 11.03 -23.69
CA PHE A 676 -30.60 11.87 -22.88
C PHE A 676 -32.08 11.73 -23.26
N GLU A 677 -32.37 10.98 -24.32
CA GLU A 677 -33.71 10.81 -24.89
C GLU A 677 -34.08 9.33 -24.93
N PHE A 678 -35.22 9.00 -24.31
CA PHE A 678 -35.82 7.67 -24.31
C PHE A 678 -37.22 7.74 -24.93
N ASP A 679 -37.69 6.65 -25.52
CA ASP A 679 -39.02 6.59 -26.15
C ASP A 679 -39.99 5.79 -25.28
N GLY A 680 -40.76 6.47 -24.43
CA GLY A 680 -41.79 5.85 -23.62
C GLY A 680 -43.01 5.36 -24.42
N SER A 681 -43.15 5.74 -25.70
CA SER A 681 -44.30 5.32 -26.53
C SER A 681 -44.30 3.83 -26.83
N ILE A 682 -43.14 3.18 -26.78
CA ILE A 682 -43.01 1.74 -27.01
C ILE A 682 -43.28 0.90 -25.76
N ILE A 683 -43.45 1.52 -24.60
CA ILE A 683 -43.81 0.86 -23.35
C ILE A 683 -45.34 0.74 -23.24
N SER A 684 -45.82 -0.48 -23.05
CA SER A 684 -47.23 -0.81 -22.84
C SER A 684 -47.56 -0.94 -21.35
N GLU A 685 -48.83 -0.68 -21.01
CA GLU A 685 -49.37 -1.07 -19.71
C GLU A 685 -49.41 -2.59 -19.63
N GLN A 686 -48.94 -3.14 -18.51
CA GLN A 686 -48.84 -4.58 -18.30
C GLN A 686 -48.75 -4.92 -16.82
N ASP A 687 -49.28 -6.09 -16.48
CA ASP A 687 -49.04 -6.76 -15.21
C ASP A 687 -48.08 -7.93 -15.49
N SER A 688 -47.14 -8.20 -14.59
CA SER A 688 -46.11 -9.22 -14.81
C SER A 688 -45.66 -9.84 -13.50
N LYS A 689 -45.31 -11.12 -13.55
CA LYS A 689 -44.76 -11.83 -12.41
C LYS A 689 -43.33 -12.25 -12.71
N TYR A 690 -42.42 -11.98 -11.78
CA TYR A 690 -41.04 -12.45 -11.82
C TYR A 690 -40.73 -13.33 -10.61
N LEU A 691 -39.87 -14.32 -10.81
CA LEU A 691 -39.25 -15.09 -9.75
C LEU A 691 -37.85 -14.52 -9.51
N MET A 692 -37.63 -13.95 -8.33
CA MET A 692 -36.32 -13.49 -7.89
C MET A 692 -35.66 -14.54 -7.01
N THR A 693 -34.49 -15.00 -7.42
CA THR A 693 -33.62 -15.93 -6.70
C THR A 693 -32.41 -15.17 -6.19
N ILE A 694 -32.17 -15.23 -4.89
CA ILE A 694 -30.98 -14.66 -4.24
C ILE A 694 -30.11 -15.80 -3.73
N ASP A 695 -28.91 -15.91 -4.27
CA ASP A 695 -27.87 -16.83 -3.80
C ASP A 695 -26.80 -16.03 -3.04
N ALA A 696 -26.79 -16.14 -1.72
CA ALA A 696 -25.83 -15.44 -0.86
C ALA A 696 -25.49 -16.27 0.38
N ARG A 697 -24.24 -16.21 0.84
CA ARG A 697 -23.76 -16.90 2.06
C ARG A 697 -24.11 -18.41 2.13
N GLY A 698 -24.12 -19.08 0.98
CA GLY A 698 -24.46 -20.52 0.87
C GLY A 698 -25.94 -20.84 1.06
N GLN A 699 -26.83 -19.84 1.00
CA GLN A 699 -28.28 -20.01 1.04
C GLN A 699 -28.92 -19.45 -0.24
N THR A 700 -29.94 -20.17 -0.74
CA THR A 700 -30.79 -19.74 -1.86
C THR A 700 -32.15 -19.34 -1.35
N MET A 701 -32.62 -18.13 -1.70
CA MET A 701 -33.94 -17.62 -1.35
C MET A 701 -34.72 -17.24 -2.60
N ASN A 702 -35.97 -17.70 -2.69
CA ASN A 702 -36.87 -17.39 -3.80
C ASN A 702 -37.98 -16.44 -3.33
N MET A 703 -38.27 -15.43 -4.14
CA MET A 703 -39.33 -14.43 -3.88
C MET A 703 -40.10 -14.16 -5.16
N ASP A 704 -41.43 -14.04 -5.05
CA ASP A 704 -42.22 -13.54 -6.18
C ASP A 704 -42.23 -12.01 -6.17
N VAL A 705 -41.99 -11.41 -7.33
CA VAL A 705 -42.13 -9.98 -7.61
C VAL A 705 -43.30 -9.76 -8.56
N PHE A 706 -44.30 -9.03 -8.10
CA PHE A 706 -45.43 -8.62 -8.94
C PHE A 706 -45.19 -7.19 -9.41
N ARG A 707 -45.02 -7.03 -10.72
CA ARG A 707 -44.81 -5.75 -11.38
C ARG A 707 -46.07 -5.30 -12.08
N LYS A 708 -46.52 -4.08 -11.80
CA LYS A 708 -47.64 -3.44 -12.49
C LYS A 708 -47.21 -2.12 -13.10
N ILE A 709 -47.44 -1.96 -14.39
CA ILE A 709 -47.20 -0.73 -15.15
C ILE A 709 -48.54 -0.21 -15.65
N SER A 710 -48.93 0.98 -15.21
CA SER A 710 -50.15 1.67 -15.66
C SER A 710 -49.88 3.13 -16.01
N ARG A 711 -50.68 3.69 -16.92
CA ARG A 711 -50.66 5.11 -17.27
C ARG A 711 -51.63 5.90 -16.42
N THR A 712 -51.22 7.08 -16.00
CA THR A 712 -52.09 8.03 -15.31
C THR A 712 -51.57 9.46 -15.48
N THR A 713 -52.20 10.42 -14.82
CA THR A 713 -51.79 11.81 -14.78
C THR A 713 -51.29 12.17 -13.38
N TYR A 714 -50.09 12.74 -13.29
CA TYR A 714 -49.51 13.26 -12.05
C TYR A 714 -48.97 14.68 -12.31
N ASN A 715 -49.43 15.66 -11.54
CA ASN A 715 -49.08 17.08 -11.70
C ASN A 715 -49.20 17.58 -13.15
N ASP A 716 -50.36 17.33 -13.79
CA ASP A 716 -50.66 17.70 -15.18
C ASP A 716 -49.73 17.08 -16.25
N GLN A 717 -48.91 16.09 -15.87
CA GLN A 717 -48.08 15.32 -16.77
C GLN A 717 -48.58 13.88 -16.85
N GLU A 718 -48.56 13.30 -18.05
CA GLU A 718 -48.82 11.87 -18.24
C GLU A 718 -47.59 11.07 -17.78
N VAL A 719 -47.81 10.08 -16.93
CA VAL A 719 -46.76 9.27 -16.32
C VAL A 719 -47.14 7.79 -16.36
N PHE A 720 -46.13 6.92 -16.45
CA PHE A 720 -46.24 5.55 -16.02
C PHE A 720 -46.07 5.47 -14.50
N ILE A 721 -46.97 4.78 -13.82
CA ILE A 721 -46.75 4.30 -12.46
C ILE A 721 -46.31 2.85 -12.57
N VAL A 722 -45.11 2.58 -12.07
CA VAL A 722 -44.53 1.24 -11.96
C VAL A 722 -44.58 0.85 -10.49
N ILE A 723 -45.30 -0.21 -10.17
CA ILE A 723 -45.42 -0.76 -8.82
C ILE A 723 -44.78 -2.14 -8.81
N ASP A 724 -43.72 -2.31 -8.02
CA ASP A 724 -43.11 -3.60 -7.74
C ASP A 724 -43.44 -4.03 -6.31
N GLU A 725 -44.19 -5.13 -6.16
CA GLU A 725 -44.52 -5.75 -4.88
C GLU A 725 -43.77 -7.07 -4.72
N VAL A 726 -42.88 -7.14 -3.73
CA VAL A 726 -42.09 -8.33 -3.42
C VAL A 726 -42.74 -9.10 -2.26
N THR A 727 -42.96 -10.40 -2.43
CA THR A 727 -43.54 -11.26 -1.39
C THR A 727 -42.46 -12.00 -0.58
N GLY A 728 -42.69 -12.19 0.73
CA GLY A 728 -41.78 -12.95 1.63
C GLY A 728 -41.29 -12.17 2.86
N MET A 729 -40.33 -12.74 3.61
CA MET A 729 -39.78 -12.14 4.85
C MET A 729 -39.04 -10.81 4.61
N MET A 730 -38.58 -10.55 3.38
CA MET A 730 -37.95 -9.31 2.93
C MET A 730 -38.87 -8.47 2.02
N GLY A 731 -40.18 -8.74 2.08
CA GLY A 731 -41.18 -8.11 1.23
C GLY A 731 -41.21 -6.59 1.35
N GLY A 732 -41.54 -5.96 0.24
CA GLY A 732 -41.52 -4.51 0.10
C GLY A 732 -42.39 -4.06 -1.05
N LEU A 733 -42.73 -2.76 -1.03
CA LEU A 733 -43.49 -2.10 -2.07
C LEU A 733 -42.66 -0.94 -2.60
N ASP A 734 -42.37 -0.94 -3.90
CA ASP A 734 -41.71 0.16 -4.59
C ASP A 734 -42.65 0.75 -5.63
N THR A 735 -42.79 2.07 -5.62
CA THR A 735 -43.65 2.82 -6.54
C THR A 735 -42.82 3.90 -7.21
N LEU A 736 -42.60 3.74 -8.52
CA LEU A 736 -41.84 4.64 -9.35
C LEU A 736 -42.75 5.33 -10.37
N TYR A 737 -42.62 6.65 -10.49
CA TYR A 737 -43.34 7.46 -11.46
C TYR A 737 -42.36 7.89 -12.54
N LEU A 738 -42.62 7.50 -13.78
CA LEU A 738 -41.81 7.84 -14.94
C LEU A 738 -42.63 8.70 -15.90
N ASN A 739 -42.05 9.73 -16.48
CA ASN A 739 -42.70 10.48 -17.55
C ASN A 739 -43.08 9.53 -18.71
N SER A 740 -44.33 9.53 -19.17
CA SER A 740 -44.81 8.53 -20.15
C SER A 740 -44.14 8.62 -21.52
N LYS A 741 -43.50 9.75 -21.82
CA LYS A 741 -42.82 9.99 -23.11
C LYS A 741 -41.32 9.82 -23.02
N THR A 742 -40.70 10.29 -21.94
CA THR A 742 -39.24 10.35 -21.81
C THR A 742 -38.67 9.30 -20.88
N LEU A 743 -39.52 8.53 -20.18
CA LEU A 743 -39.14 7.54 -19.15
C LEU A 743 -38.26 8.09 -18.01
N LEU A 744 -38.03 9.40 -17.94
CA LEU A 744 -37.30 10.03 -16.85
C LEU A 744 -38.11 9.92 -15.55
N PRO A 745 -37.46 9.61 -14.42
CA PRO A 745 -38.13 9.53 -13.14
C PRO A 745 -38.64 10.91 -12.73
N VAL A 746 -39.82 10.92 -12.12
CA VAL A 746 -40.45 12.12 -11.52
C VAL A 746 -40.40 12.01 -10.00
N LYS A 747 -40.73 10.83 -9.48
CA LYS A 747 -40.62 10.51 -8.06
C LYS A 747 -40.56 9.00 -7.86
N ARG A 748 -39.97 8.59 -6.74
CA ARG A 748 -39.97 7.20 -6.27
C ARG A 748 -40.32 7.14 -4.80
N ALA A 749 -41.14 6.17 -4.42
CA ALA A 749 -41.45 5.87 -3.04
C ALA A 749 -41.32 4.37 -2.82
N ALA A 750 -40.37 3.97 -1.97
CA ALA A 750 -40.14 2.57 -1.64
C ALA A 750 -40.31 2.34 -0.14
N LYS A 751 -40.83 1.18 0.22
CA LYS A 751 -40.91 0.70 1.60
C LYS A 751 -40.48 -0.76 1.65
N GLN A 752 -39.46 -1.06 2.45
CA GLN A 752 -39.00 -2.41 2.69
C GLN A 752 -38.69 -2.56 4.18
N GLY A 753 -39.40 -3.46 4.86
CA GLY A 753 -39.34 -3.55 6.32
C GLY A 753 -39.63 -2.22 7.04
N MET A 754 -38.69 -1.77 7.87
CA MET A 754 -38.75 -0.49 8.60
C MET A 754 -38.20 0.70 7.80
N ALA A 755 -37.59 0.46 6.63
CA ALA A 755 -37.02 1.49 5.79
C ALA A 755 -38.07 2.06 4.83
N THR A 756 -38.10 3.38 4.72
CA THR A 756 -38.91 4.09 3.72
C THR A 756 -38.05 5.10 2.99
N VAL A 757 -38.21 5.16 1.68
CA VAL A 757 -37.49 6.08 0.80
C VAL A 757 -38.50 6.90 0.03
N LYS A 758 -38.31 8.22 -0.02
CA LYS A 758 -39.10 9.14 -0.83
C LYS A 758 -38.17 10.09 -1.56
N VAL A 759 -38.16 10.04 -2.87
CA VAL A 759 -37.27 10.85 -3.71
C VAL A 759 -38.06 11.51 -4.82
N HIS A 760 -37.75 12.78 -5.06
CA HIS A 760 -38.23 13.60 -6.15
C HIS A 760 -37.06 13.91 -7.08
N PHE A 761 -37.31 13.74 -8.38
CA PHE A 761 -36.33 13.97 -9.43
C PHE A 761 -36.71 15.28 -10.13
N GLY A 762 -35.96 16.34 -9.84
CA GLY A 762 -36.10 17.64 -10.48
C GLY A 762 -35.19 17.78 -11.70
N SER A 763 -35.27 18.92 -12.39
CA SER A 763 -34.42 19.22 -13.55
C SER A 763 -32.99 19.66 -13.20
N GLU A 764 -32.78 20.17 -11.98
CA GLU A 764 -31.49 20.69 -11.50
C GLU A 764 -30.97 19.95 -10.27
N LYS A 765 -31.82 19.19 -9.59
CA LYS A 765 -31.45 18.40 -8.42
C LYS A 765 -32.39 17.23 -8.16
N ILE A 766 -31.88 16.24 -7.44
CA ILE A 766 -32.64 15.12 -6.87
C ILE A 766 -32.70 15.37 -5.36
N GLU A 767 -33.91 15.35 -4.81
CA GLU A 767 -34.14 15.65 -3.40
C GLU A 767 -35.07 14.64 -2.74
N GLY A 768 -34.88 14.36 -1.46
CA GLY A 768 -35.66 13.35 -0.79
C GLY A 768 -35.24 13.03 0.63
N LEU A 769 -35.78 11.93 1.14
CA LEU A 769 -35.51 11.43 2.47
C LEU A 769 -35.49 9.91 2.46
N ILE A 770 -34.42 9.34 3.00
CA ILE A 770 -34.37 7.94 3.42
C ILE A 770 -34.61 7.93 4.92
N SER A 771 -35.49 7.05 5.39
CA SER A 771 -35.77 6.87 6.80
C SER A 771 -35.66 5.39 7.15
N ALA A 772 -34.88 5.07 8.19
CA ALA A 772 -34.73 3.71 8.70
C ALA A 772 -34.86 3.76 10.23
N GLY A 773 -36.05 3.46 10.75
CA GLY A 773 -36.34 3.67 12.17
C GLY A 773 -36.24 5.16 12.57
N PRO A 774 -35.50 5.53 13.63
CA PRO A 774 -35.34 6.93 14.05
C PRO A 774 -34.34 7.73 13.19
N GLN A 775 -33.52 7.05 12.37
CA GLN A 775 -32.54 7.70 11.51
C GLN A 775 -33.19 8.26 10.24
N GLN A 776 -32.85 9.50 9.90
CA GLN A 776 -33.29 10.19 8.69
C GLN A 776 -32.07 10.71 7.95
N MET A 777 -31.97 10.38 6.65
CA MET A 777 -30.90 10.83 5.78
C MET A 777 -31.52 11.66 4.65
N PRO A 778 -31.27 12.99 4.60
CA PRO A 778 -31.73 13.81 3.49
C PRO A 778 -30.94 13.48 2.22
N ILE A 779 -31.63 13.52 1.09
CA ILE A 779 -31.04 13.48 -0.24
C ILE A 779 -31.13 14.90 -0.80
N ASP A 780 -29.99 15.45 -1.23
CA ASP A 780 -29.90 16.73 -1.94
C ASP A 780 -28.70 16.67 -2.88
N VAL A 781 -28.95 16.31 -4.15
CA VAL A 781 -27.90 16.05 -5.15
C VAL A 781 -28.15 16.92 -6.36
N ALA A 782 -27.24 17.84 -6.65
CA ALA A 782 -27.29 18.66 -7.86
C ALA A 782 -27.02 17.80 -9.10
N ILE A 783 -27.80 18.03 -10.17
CA ILE A 783 -27.64 17.36 -11.45
C ILE A 783 -27.62 18.38 -12.59
N ASN A 784 -26.81 18.11 -13.61
CA ASN A 784 -26.67 18.96 -14.81
C ASN A 784 -27.11 18.25 -16.10
N SER A 785 -27.52 16.99 -16.01
CA SER A 785 -28.11 16.20 -17.08
C SER A 785 -29.22 15.30 -16.55
N PRO A 786 -30.13 14.80 -17.42
CA PRO A 786 -31.12 13.81 -17.03
C PRO A 786 -30.49 12.57 -16.36
N VAL A 787 -31.07 12.14 -15.24
CA VAL A 787 -30.62 10.99 -14.45
C VAL A 787 -31.77 10.00 -14.30
N LEU A 788 -31.50 8.72 -14.55
CA LEU A 788 -32.46 7.63 -14.36
C LEU A 788 -32.53 7.19 -12.90
N SER A 789 -33.63 6.53 -12.53
CA SER A 789 -33.72 5.81 -11.26
C SER A 789 -33.16 4.39 -11.43
N GLU A 790 -32.32 3.95 -10.50
CA GLU A 790 -31.81 2.58 -10.46
C GLU A 790 -32.94 1.54 -10.40
N GLY A 791 -32.68 0.32 -10.89
CA GLY A 791 -33.67 -0.76 -10.97
C GLY A 791 -34.61 -0.61 -12.16
N THR A 792 -35.90 -0.86 -11.95
CA THR A 792 -36.93 -0.93 -13.01
C THR A 792 -37.00 0.29 -13.91
N GLY A 793 -36.72 1.49 -13.39
CA GLY A 793 -36.65 2.71 -14.21
C GLY A 793 -35.58 2.63 -15.29
N THR A 794 -34.40 2.13 -14.92
CA THR A 794 -33.28 1.92 -15.84
C THR A 794 -33.58 0.77 -16.82
N GLU A 795 -34.20 -0.32 -16.37
CA GLU A 795 -34.62 -1.43 -17.24
C GLU A 795 -35.56 -0.97 -18.36
N LEU A 796 -36.60 -0.20 -18.02
CA LEU A 796 -37.56 0.32 -19.00
C LEU A 796 -36.91 1.32 -19.97
N ALA A 797 -36.03 2.18 -19.47
CA ALA A 797 -35.26 3.10 -20.30
C ALA A 797 -34.41 2.34 -21.32
N ILE A 798 -33.71 1.28 -20.90
CA ILE A 798 -32.90 0.42 -21.79
C ILE A 798 -33.77 -0.28 -22.84
N CYS A 799 -34.94 -0.78 -22.46
CA CYS A 799 -35.88 -1.38 -23.42
C CYS A 799 -36.31 -0.41 -24.54
N SER A 800 -36.26 0.90 -24.29
CA SER A 800 -36.59 1.93 -25.29
C SER A 800 -35.46 2.30 -26.24
N LEU A 801 -34.24 1.82 -25.97
CA LEU A 801 -33.09 2.11 -26.80
C LEU A 801 -33.11 1.29 -28.10
N PRO A 802 -32.51 1.79 -29.20
CA PRO A 802 -32.39 1.07 -30.46
C PRO A 802 -31.32 -0.03 -30.38
N LEU A 803 -31.52 -1.01 -29.50
CA LEU A 803 -30.61 -2.12 -29.23
C LEU A 803 -30.33 -2.92 -30.51
N LYS A 804 -29.05 -3.16 -30.77
CA LYS A 804 -28.52 -3.98 -31.87
C LYS A 804 -27.17 -4.56 -31.45
N GLU A 805 -26.65 -5.53 -32.18
CA GLU A 805 -25.31 -6.06 -31.90
C GLU A 805 -24.26 -4.93 -31.90
N ASN A 806 -23.36 -4.96 -30.91
CA ASN A 806 -22.34 -3.93 -30.65
C ASN A 806 -22.90 -2.53 -30.33
N TYR A 807 -24.19 -2.40 -29.99
CA TYR A 807 -24.73 -1.15 -29.46
C TYR A 807 -24.12 -0.86 -28.09
N SER A 808 -23.66 0.37 -27.87
CA SER A 808 -23.12 0.83 -26.60
C SER A 808 -23.56 2.27 -26.34
N VAL A 809 -23.90 2.59 -25.08
CA VAL A 809 -24.30 3.92 -24.61
C VAL A 809 -23.85 4.13 -23.16
N SER A 810 -23.66 5.37 -22.72
CA SER A 810 -23.53 5.69 -21.28
C SER A 810 -24.81 6.35 -20.75
N LEU A 811 -25.26 5.93 -19.57
CA LEU A 811 -26.44 6.46 -18.87
C LEU A 811 -26.06 6.92 -17.45
N ASP A 812 -26.63 8.02 -16.98
CA ASP A 812 -26.51 8.41 -15.58
C ASP A 812 -27.65 7.82 -14.76
N VAL A 813 -27.32 7.23 -13.63
CA VAL A 813 -28.27 6.58 -12.72
C VAL A 813 -28.05 7.10 -11.31
N PHE A 814 -29.15 7.42 -10.63
CA PHE A 814 -29.12 7.76 -9.21
C PHE A 814 -29.12 6.49 -8.37
N ASP A 815 -28.02 6.26 -7.66
CA ASP A 815 -27.87 5.19 -6.67
C ASP A 815 -28.62 5.59 -5.39
N MET A 816 -29.70 4.86 -5.11
CA MET A 816 -30.59 5.16 -4.00
C MET A 816 -29.97 4.85 -2.64
N MET A 817 -29.06 3.89 -2.56
CA MET A 817 -28.38 3.53 -1.30
C MET A 817 -27.16 4.42 -1.06
N GLY A 818 -26.40 4.69 -2.12
CA GLY A 818 -25.21 5.54 -2.06
C GLY A 818 -25.51 7.04 -2.03
N GLY A 819 -26.74 7.45 -2.39
CA GLY A 819 -27.15 8.85 -2.39
C GLY A 819 -26.37 9.72 -3.39
N LYS A 820 -25.88 9.13 -4.49
CA LYS A 820 -25.05 9.79 -5.51
C LYS A 820 -25.48 9.40 -6.92
N VAL A 821 -25.08 10.20 -7.92
CA VAL A 821 -25.21 9.84 -9.34
C VAL A 821 -23.98 9.02 -9.75
N LYS A 822 -24.19 7.95 -10.51
CA LYS A 822 -23.14 7.13 -11.13
C LYS A 822 -23.39 7.02 -12.64
N SER A 823 -22.34 6.94 -13.43
CA SER A 823 -22.46 6.63 -14.86
C SER A 823 -22.33 5.13 -15.11
N LEU A 824 -23.26 4.58 -15.90
CA LEU A 824 -23.28 3.17 -16.32
C LEU A 824 -22.99 3.08 -17.82
N SER A 825 -22.01 2.26 -18.18
CA SER A 825 -21.85 1.74 -19.53
C SER A 825 -22.91 0.67 -19.78
N VAL A 826 -23.67 0.83 -20.86
CA VAL A 826 -24.67 -0.13 -21.33
C VAL A 826 -24.18 -0.69 -22.66
N LYS A 827 -24.02 -2.01 -22.75
CA LYS A 827 -23.50 -2.65 -23.97
C LYS A 827 -24.28 -3.90 -24.35
N VAL A 828 -24.72 -3.98 -25.59
CA VAL A 828 -25.25 -5.23 -26.17
C VAL A 828 -24.06 -6.12 -26.53
N VAL A 829 -23.87 -7.18 -25.76
CA VAL A 829 -22.71 -8.10 -25.91
C VAL A 829 -23.04 -9.33 -26.75
N ALA A 830 -24.32 -9.71 -26.83
CA ALA A 830 -24.75 -10.84 -27.66
C ALA A 830 -26.23 -10.74 -28.06
N SER A 831 -26.58 -11.48 -29.11
CA SER A 831 -27.95 -11.89 -29.42
C SER A 831 -28.08 -13.37 -29.11
N GLU A 832 -29.00 -13.76 -28.22
CA GLU A 832 -29.19 -15.18 -27.88
C GLU A 832 -30.64 -15.54 -27.58
N VAL A 833 -30.95 -16.82 -27.77
CA VAL A 833 -32.25 -17.39 -27.40
C VAL A 833 -32.16 -17.92 -25.97
N VAL A 834 -32.98 -17.39 -25.09
CA VAL A 834 -33.05 -17.81 -23.68
C VAL A 834 -34.38 -18.51 -23.43
N ASP A 835 -34.32 -19.72 -22.86
CA ASP A 835 -35.48 -20.44 -22.38
C ASP A 835 -35.76 -20.03 -20.93
N ILE A 836 -36.93 -19.46 -20.69
CA ILE A 836 -37.42 -19.15 -19.35
C ILE A 836 -38.74 -19.90 -19.17
N ASN A 837 -38.79 -20.78 -18.17
CA ASN A 837 -39.98 -21.56 -17.82
C ASN A 837 -40.60 -22.34 -18.99
N GLY A 838 -39.78 -22.85 -19.93
CA GLY A 838 -40.23 -23.62 -21.09
C GLY A 838 -40.71 -22.77 -22.28
N THR A 839 -40.51 -21.45 -22.22
CA THR A 839 -40.77 -20.51 -23.32
C THR A 839 -39.44 -19.94 -23.82
N ALA A 840 -39.17 -20.11 -25.11
CA ALA A 840 -37.96 -19.57 -25.75
C ALA A 840 -38.20 -18.12 -26.23
N TYR A 841 -37.33 -17.21 -25.80
CA TYR A 841 -37.34 -15.81 -26.19
C TYR A 841 -36.05 -15.45 -26.95
N ASP A 842 -36.18 -14.72 -28.06
CA ASP A 842 -35.00 -14.12 -28.72
C ASP A 842 -34.68 -12.79 -28.04
N THR A 843 -33.45 -12.64 -27.57
CA THR A 843 -33.04 -11.55 -26.70
C THR A 843 -31.77 -10.87 -27.14
N PHE A 844 -31.62 -9.61 -26.73
CA PHE A 844 -30.31 -8.98 -26.58
C PHE A 844 -29.80 -9.20 -25.16
N LYS A 845 -28.59 -9.72 -25.04
CA LYS A 845 -27.84 -9.76 -23.77
C LYS A 845 -27.12 -8.42 -23.61
N VAL A 846 -27.52 -7.67 -22.59
CA VAL A 846 -27.07 -6.30 -22.32
C VAL A 846 -26.31 -6.27 -21.01
N GLU A 847 -25.04 -5.89 -21.05
CA GLU A 847 -24.22 -5.66 -19.86
C GLU A 847 -24.34 -4.22 -19.39
N LEU A 848 -24.38 -4.05 -18.07
CA LEU A 848 -24.44 -2.78 -17.35
C LEU A 848 -23.27 -2.73 -16.39
N ASN A 849 -22.28 -1.89 -16.68
CA ASN A 849 -21.07 -1.77 -15.87
C ASN A 849 -20.89 -0.32 -15.42
N PRO A 850 -20.68 -0.04 -14.12
CA PRO A 850 -20.31 1.30 -13.68
C PRO A 850 -19.00 1.74 -14.33
N ILE A 851 -18.92 3.02 -14.72
CA ILE A 851 -17.74 3.62 -15.35
C ILE A 851 -16.76 4.14 -14.30
N ASP A 852 -17.27 4.58 -13.16
CA ASP A 852 -16.53 5.30 -12.12
C ASP A 852 -16.21 4.46 -10.87
N ASP A 853 -16.54 3.16 -10.87
CA ASP A 853 -16.35 2.22 -9.75
C ASP A 853 -16.24 0.78 -10.30
N ASP A 854 -15.37 -0.04 -9.73
CA ASP A 854 -15.19 -1.45 -10.12
C ASP A 854 -16.25 -2.39 -9.49
N ASN A 855 -17.18 -1.87 -8.70
CA ASN A 855 -18.18 -2.67 -7.98
C ASN A 855 -19.59 -2.65 -8.61
N GLY A 856 -20.12 -3.84 -8.92
CA GLY A 856 -21.58 -4.06 -9.05
C GLY A 856 -22.20 -3.99 -10.44
N GLY A 857 -21.63 -4.69 -11.43
CA GLY A 857 -22.25 -4.86 -12.75
C GLY A 857 -23.50 -5.76 -12.76
N SER A 858 -24.35 -5.60 -13.78
CA SER A 858 -25.52 -6.44 -14.03
C SER A 858 -25.66 -6.82 -15.51
N ILE A 859 -26.41 -7.88 -15.77
CA ILE A 859 -26.71 -8.36 -17.12
C ILE A 859 -28.24 -8.42 -17.26
N LEU A 860 -28.76 -7.85 -18.34
CA LEU A 860 -30.16 -7.90 -18.71
C LEU A 860 -30.33 -8.71 -20.00
N TRP A 861 -31.40 -9.49 -20.06
CA TRP A 861 -31.87 -10.12 -21.29
C TRP A 861 -33.15 -9.44 -21.73
N VAL A 862 -33.03 -8.61 -22.77
CA VAL A 862 -34.14 -7.81 -23.31
C VAL A 862 -34.75 -8.55 -24.50
N SER A 863 -36.02 -8.94 -24.40
CA SER A 863 -36.75 -9.60 -25.49
C SER A 863 -36.91 -8.65 -26.68
N LYS A 864 -36.52 -9.13 -27.87
CA LYS A 864 -36.66 -8.41 -29.14
C LYS A 864 -38.11 -8.26 -29.60
N GLN A 865 -39.00 -9.11 -29.10
CA GLN A 865 -40.42 -9.10 -29.45
C GLN A 865 -41.25 -8.30 -28.45
N LEU A 866 -40.91 -8.37 -27.17
CA LEU A 866 -41.72 -7.79 -26.09
C LEU A 866 -41.21 -6.42 -25.62
N ASN A 867 -40.01 -5.99 -26.04
CA ASN A 867 -39.32 -4.79 -25.54
C ASN A 867 -39.31 -4.75 -24.00
N LYS A 868 -38.90 -5.88 -23.41
CA LYS A 868 -39.02 -6.15 -21.97
C LYS A 868 -37.84 -6.98 -21.48
N VAL A 869 -37.36 -6.67 -20.27
CA VAL A 869 -36.41 -7.52 -19.57
C VAL A 869 -37.13 -8.80 -19.13
N ILE A 870 -36.70 -9.94 -19.66
CA ILE A 870 -37.25 -11.26 -19.31
C ILE A 870 -36.40 -12.00 -18.27
N LYS A 871 -35.12 -11.62 -18.18
CA LYS A 871 -34.17 -12.12 -17.19
C LYS A 871 -33.17 -11.02 -16.83
N SER A 872 -32.80 -10.94 -15.57
CA SER A 872 -31.68 -10.13 -15.12
C SER A 872 -30.81 -10.89 -14.13
N GLU A 873 -29.52 -10.57 -14.13
CA GLU A 873 -28.53 -11.08 -13.20
C GLU A 873 -27.73 -9.91 -12.63
N SER A 874 -27.56 -9.84 -11.32
CA SER A 874 -26.82 -8.76 -10.64
C SER A 874 -25.99 -9.31 -9.50
N LYS A 875 -24.77 -8.79 -9.33
CA LYS A 875 -23.93 -9.16 -8.18
C LYS A 875 -24.34 -8.37 -6.94
N LEU A 876 -24.47 -9.06 -5.81
CA LEU A 876 -24.66 -8.42 -4.52
C LEU A 876 -23.35 -7.77 -4.05
N PRO A 877 -23.41 -6.54 -3.51
CA PRO A 877 -22.29 -5.95 -2.79
C PRO A 877 -21.77 -6.87 -1.68
N ALA A 878 -20.47 -6.85 -1.40
CA ALA A 878 -19.85 -7.69 -0.35
C ALA A 878 -20.51 -7.47 1.03
N MET A 879 -20.92 -6.23 1.34
CA MET A 879 -21.68 -5.85 2.54
C MET A 879 -23.04 -6.58 2.68
N MET A 880 -23.66 -7.01 1.58
CA MET A 880 -24.88 -7.84 1.55
C MET A 880 -24.57 -9.34 1.57
N GLY A 881 -23.32 -9.71 1.84
CA GLY A 881 -22.85 -11.08 2.00
C GLY A 881 -22.18 -11.71 0.78
N GLY A 882 -22.03 -10.97 -0.33
CA GLY A 882 -21.54 -11.49 -1.60
C GLY A 882 -22.49 -12.54 -2.21
N GLY A 883 -22.74 -12.48 -3.50
CA GLY A 883 -23.71 -13.39 -4.13
C GLY A 883 -24.29 -12.87 -5.45
N THR A 884 -25.30 -13.58 -5.94
CA THR A 884 -25.98 -13.25 -7.21
C THR A 884 -27.49 -13.15 -6.98
N ILE A 885 -28.09 -12.09 -7.51
CA ILE A 885 -29.55 -11.98 -7.68
C ILE A 885 -29.86 -12.33 -9.13
N ILE A 886 -30.76 -13.27 -9.34
CA ILE A 886 -31.32 -13.60 -10.65
C ILE A 886 -32.82 -13.33 -10.60
N SER A 887 -33.35 -12.60 -11.57
CA SER A 887 -34.81 -12.40 -11.72
C SER A 887 -35.26 -12.91 -13.07
N GLU A 888 -36.27 -13.79 -13.11
CA GLU A 888 -36.76 -14.42 -14.34
C GLU A 888 -38.28 -14.22 -14.48
N LEU A 889 -38.74 -13.91 -15.71
CA LEU A 889 -40.16 -13.70 -16.01
C LEU A 889 -40.93 -15.03 -15.88
N VAL A 890 -42.09 -14.98 -15.21
CA VAL A 890 -42.97 -16.13 -14.97
C VAL A 890 -44.26 -16.01 -15.79
N GLU A 891 -44.93 -14.85 -15.73
CA GLU A 891 -46.20 -14.57 -16.41
C GLU A 891 -46.28 -13.12 -16.89
#